data_AF-A0A4R9FM67-F1
#
_entry.id   AF-A0A4R9FM67-F1
#
_cell.length_a   1.000
_cell.length_b   1.000
_cell.length_c   1.000
_cell.angle_alpha   90.00
_cell.angle_beta   90.00
_cell.angle_gamma   90.00
#
_symmetry.space_group_name_H-M   'P 1'
#
loop_
_entity.id
_entity.type
_entity.pdbx_description
1 polymer ?
#
loop_
_entity_poly.entity_id
_entity_poly.type
_entity_poly.pdbx_seq_one_letter_code
_entity_poly.pdbx_strand_id
1 'polypeptide(L)'
;MQSVKLGFKKKSFFLEYLLFFFFLFSANACYKPPQASGILDFLNLKTSIDAINTPVKVFVQVSGLSGGTLNIENDLTESLVFTANGTQQFPTLVKYRSAYNVFVGSLSGGTVTQTCHVSNPNGPIILPTTTIFITCGVVFYDLSVKVLGLDPSVASTTPLVLQNMTDQISFTSDGTKTFATQIGDTASYSISFFSVPTGHTCAFIPNTSGSGNISGGPLTVTLDCITPLKYLPASQTLGSSSQIKIQLSYKGIDPGSCSLDLVSSPGKFNSATSSSPPTITYPSSPNDNTIVLVPNGPDFWGPGGESFVQLSGCTGGGLPIQNGSPMLYNFTAITNIRFVDISAGSDLSGCGALGPPSAYCASIEQGITECDALGAPCSVYVAEGTYIPSGQIFLGNVSSLIGGFASGFGSLDPDPVNHPTIIRDNRTSGCGTSFADFCSAVLVSSISLNPSTLSLTVSGFQIQMNLNADYSTGIQVLNSQFNTGQIKIAQNIVFGNEIPSTGDGFRVGLLVNESDNVLVTGNWLRGGSGRRFSFGAFLEASGTAAQPIIFYRNLIDGLAEDPTGGGFSSALGIETGSLDGFIVAENKLNAYQYLNPSITPNISFGMSFSDEIISATIINNDIYVGNSSNPTLGSATGIFLPNVGPTFLKILNNQFIAKASSTNSIGMSLLQADASSVVRGNNFFVNTPIQVTPDPYIFCGSVLARGCVLGVPILPISSLSFGDFSTNYNDDPRFKFTASINQIWNLNVTTGTATVLNSPCTSVYGGIDPTTVSIPSTALPFVTTDFLQNARTANGNSLTPPGASGLSVGALEFDANCF
;
A
#
# COMPACT_ATOMS: atom_id res chain seq x y z
N MET A 1 67.20 -4.29 3.54
CA MET A 1 67.20 -3.20 2.54
C MET A 1 66.75 -1.94 3.27
N GLN A 2 67.65 -1.10 3.80
CA GLN A 2 68.26 0.06 3.12
C GLN A 2 67.22 0.93 2.40
N SER A 3 67.14 2.25 2.52
CA SER A 3 67.94 3.25 3.21
C SER A 3 67.21 4.60 3.14
N VAL A 4 67.34 5.41 4.19
CA VAL A 4 67.16 6.87 4.14
C VAL A 4 68.26 7.49 3.28
N LYS A 5 67.94 8.49 2.44
CA LYS A 5 68.94 9.37 1.79
C LYS A 5 68.58 10.84 1.97
N LEU A 6 69.45 11.55 2.68
CA LEU A 6 69.58 13.01 2.75
C LEU A 6 69.99 13.59 1.39
N GLY A 7 69.55 14.82 1.11
CA GLY A 7 70.08 15.70 0.06
C GLY A 7 70.29 17.12 0.59
N PHE A 8 71.55 17.55 0.68
CA PHE A 8 72.06 18.82 1.18
C PHE A 8 72.42 19.76 0.02
N LYS A 9 72.23 21.08 0.19
CA LYS A 9 73.18 22.19 -0.10
C LYS A 9 72.50 23.47 -0.60
N LYS A 10 72.69 24.57 0.16
CA LYS A 10 72.86 25.92 -0.40
C LYS A 10 74.17 26.48 0.14
N LYS A 11 75.02 26.96 -0.76
CA LYS A 11 76.33 27.57 -0.53
C LYS A 11 76.25 29.06 -0.85
N SER A 12 77.14 29.79 -0.17
CA SER A 12 77.66 31.14 -0.49
C SER A 12 76.92 32.32 0.14
N PHE A 13 77.55 32.93 1.16
CA PHE A 13 78.13 34.28 1.01
C PHE A 13 79.06 34.56 2.21
N PHE A 14 80.37 34.50 1.95
CA PHE A 14 81.46 34.76 2.89
C PHE A 14 82.36 35.79 2.21
N LEU A 15 82.08 37.09 2.36
CA LEU A 15 83.03 38.15 1.98
C LEU A 15 82.60 39.56 2.45
N GLU A 16 82.33 39.76 3.75
CA GLU A 16 82.19 41.15 4.25
C GLU A 16 82.44 41.36 5.75
N TYR A 17 82.48 40.29 6.56
CA TYR A 17 82.82 40.41 7.99
C TYR A 17 84.32 40.24 8.31
N LEU A 18 85.18 40.61 7.35
CA LEU A 18 86.64 40.71 7.53
C LEU A 18 87.07 42.13 7.98
N LEU A 19 86.12 43.02 8.31
CA LEU A 19 86.37 44.46 8.55
C LEU A 19 85.94 44.95 9.95
N PHE A 20 85.65 44.06 10.88
CA PHE A 20 85.31 44.44 12.26
C PHE A 20 86.17 43.72 13.33
N PHE A 21 87.45 43.52 13.01
CA PHE A 21 88.46 42.98 13.93
C PHE A 21 89.64 43.95 14.17
N PHE A 22 89.39 45.25 14.02
CA PHE A 22 90.39 46.31 14.25
C PHE A 22 89.81 47.51 15.02
N PHE A 23 89.04 47.25 16.08
CA PHE A 23 88.82 48.20 17.17
C PHE A 23 89.14 47.51 18.50
N LEU A 24 90.44 47.27 18.64
CA LEU A 24 91.09 46.93 19.89
C LEU A 24 91.11 48.17 20.82
N PHE A 25 90.94 47.90 22.11
CA PHE A 25 91.37 48.72 23.24
C PHE A 25 90.73 50.10 23.43
N SER A 26 89.64 50.14 24.21
CA SER A 26 89.44 51.18 25.25
C SER A 26 88.15 50.96 26.04
N ALA A 27 88.22 50.15 27.10
CA ALA A 27 87.34 50.32 28.26
C ALA A 27 87.92 49.56 29.47
N ASN A 28 88.71 50.28 30.26
CA ASN A 28 89.01 49.88 31.63
C ASN A 28 87.70 49.87 32.43
N ALA A 29 87.23 48.70 32.85
CA ALA A 29 86.29 48.58 33.96
C ALA A 29 86.37 47.17 34.59
N CYS A 30 87.09 47.10 35.70
CA CYS A 30 86.97 46.12 36.79
C CYS A 30 86.46 44.71 36.46
N TYR A 31 87.38 43.77 36.25
CA TYR A 31 87.09 42.37 36.56
C TYR A 31 87.03 42.25 38.10
N LYS A 32 85.84 42.46 38.66
CA LYS A 32 85.57 42.20 40.08
C LYS A 32 85.59 40.67 40.26
N PRO A 33 86.40 40.10 41.16
CA PRO A 33 86.25 38.69 41.52
C PRO A 33 84.81 38.45 41.99
N PRO A 34 84.24 37.24 41.83
CA PRO A 34 82.87 36.98 42.24
C PRO A 34 82.70 37.47 43.67
N GLN A 35 81.78 38.43 43.86
CA GLN A 35 81.46 38.88 45.21
C GLN A 35 81.03 37.65 45.99
N ALA A 36 81.64 37.44 47.16
CA ALA A 36 81.21 36.40 48.08
C ALA A 36 79.70 36.46 48.20
N SER A 37 79.01 35.43 47.70
CA SER A 37 77.55 35.32 47.79
C SER A 37 77.18 35.52 49.24
N GLY A 38 76.43 36.58 49.53
CA GLY A 38 75.91 36.80 50.87
C GLY A 38 75.02 35.63 51.26
N ILE A 39 74.94 35.33 52.54
CA ILE A 39 74.11 34.25 53.11
C ILE A 39 72.67 34.26 52.56
N LEU A 40 72.16 35.43 52.15
CA LEU A 40 70.83 35.65 51.57
C LEU A 40 70.67 35.11 50.12
N ASP A 41 71.70 35.15 49.28
CA ASP A 41 71.68 34.54 47.93
C ASP A 41 71.78 33.01 48.02
N PHE A 42 72.55 32.51 49.00
CA PHE A 42 72.60 31.07 49.31
C PHE A 42 71.27 30.57 49.87
N LEU A 43 70.53 31.41 50.61
CA LEU A 43 69.18 31.10 51.09
C LEU A 43 68.17 31.04 49.95
N ASN A 44 68.21 31.95 48.96
CA ASN A 44 67.34 31.89 47.78
C ASN A 44 67.66 30.72 46.84
N LEU A 45 68.94 30.37 46.70
CA LEU A 45 69.36 29.19 45.93
C LEU A 45 69.02 27.89 46.67
N LYS A 46 69.17 27.87 48.00
CA LYS A 46 68.79 26.73 48.85
C LYS A 46 67.26 26.53 48.88
N THR A 47 66.46 27.58 49.01
CA THR A 47 65.00 27.47 48.92
C THR A 47 64.54 27.03 47.54
N SER A 48 65.22 27.46 46.47
CA SER A 48 64.95 26.99 45.10
C SER A 48 65.37 25.53 44.87
N ILE A 49 66.51 25.10 45.42
CA ILE A 49 66.99 23.70 45.38
C ILE A 49 66.14 22.79 46.26
N ASP A 50 65.70 23.27 47.42
CA ASP A 50 64.81 22.55 48.33
C ASP A 50 63.42 22.41 47.68
N ALA A 51 62.91 23.45 47.01
CA ALA A 51 61.65 23.39 46.23
C ALA A 51 61.72 22.44 45.01
N ILE A 52 62.91 22.20 44.44
CA ILE A 52 63.12 21.22 43.36
C ILE A 52 63.25 19.79 43.93
N ASN A 53 63.72 19.64 45.18
CA ASN A 53 63.90 18.35 45.84
C ASN A 53 62.70 17.92 46.69
N THR A 54 61.70 18.78 46.92
CA THR A 54 60.47 18.40 47.60
C THR A 54 59.67 17.41 46.74
N PRO A 55 59.35 16.20 47.25
CA PRO A 55 58.42 15.29 46.60
C PRO A 55 57.05 15.95 46.38
N VAL A 56 56.46 15.74 45.21
CA VAL A 56 55.18 16.35 44.81
C VAL A 56 54.08 15.32 44.60
N LYS A 57 52.84 15.81 44.62
CA LYS A 57 51.61 15.01 44.52
C LYS A 57 51.35 14.62 43.07
N VAL A 58 50.95 13.36 42.88
CA VAL A 58 50.48 12.82 41.59
C VAL A 58 48.98 12.60 41.70
N PHE A 59 48.22 13.25 40.83
CA PHE A 59 46.77 13.14 40.76
C PHE A 59 46.35 12.27 39.58
N VAL A 60 45.28 11.52 39.76
CA VAL A 60 44.58 10.80 38.69
C VAL A 60 43.18 11.37 38.59
N GLN A 61 42.80 11.81 37.41
CA GLN A 61 41.48 12.34 37.10
C GLN A 61 40.76 11.39 36.12
N VAL A 62 39.62 10.85 36.53
CA VAL A 62 38.77 9.97 35.73
C VAL A 62 37.57 10.75 35.21
N SER A 63 37.32 10.64 33.90
CA SER A 63 36.12 11.12 33.23
C SER A 63 35.48 10.02 32.38
N GLY A 64 34.15 10.06 32.22
CA GLY A 64 33.39 9.12 31.38
C GLY A 64 33.13 7.73 31.97
N LEU A 65 33.31 7.53 33.29
CA LEU A 65 32.93 6.29 33.97
C LEU A 65 31.40 6.24 34.13
N SER A 66 30.75 5.37 33.36
CA SER A 66 29.28 5.26 33.30
C SER A 66 28.69 4.13 34.15
N GLY A 67 29.54 3.32 34.79
CA GLY A 67 29.15 2.30 35.77
C GLY A 67 30.31 1.37 36.15
N GLY A 68 30.14 0.60 37.24
CA GLY A 68 31.14 -0.34 37.74
C GLY A 68 32.23 0.28 38.61
N THR A 69 33.28 -0.51 38.87
CA THR A 69 34.43 -0.16 39.69
C THR A 69 35.70 -0.22 38.85
N LEU A 70 36.35 0.94 38.68
CA LEU A 70 37.61 1.09 37.95
C LEU A 70 38.78 1.07 38.94
N ASN A 71 39.72 0.15 38.74
CA ASN A 71 40.95 0.04 39.49
C ASN A 71 42.14 0.54 38.64
N ILE A 72 42.90 1.50 39.16
CA ILE A 72 44.06 2.12 38.52
C ILE A 72 45.29 1.83 39.35
N GLU A 73 46.36 1.37 38.70
CA GLU A 73 47.58 0.95 39.36
C GLU A 73 48.79 1.76 38.87
N ASN A 74 49.80 1.87 39.73
CA ASN A 74 51.09 2.45 39.39
C ASN A 74 52.26 1.48 39.63
N ASP A 75 53.46 1.90 39.24
CA ASP A 75 54.70 1.12 39.35
C ASP A 75 55.11 0.79 40.79
N LEU A 76 54.52 1.49 41.77
CA LEU A 76 54.78 1.33 43.20
C LEU A 76 53.79 0.38 43.85
N THR A 77 53.02 -0.37 43.07
CA THR A 77 51.97 -1.30 43.53
C THR A 77 50.85 -0.61 44.33
N GLU A 78 50.67 0.69 44.14
CA GLU A 78 49.56 1.44 44.72
C GLU A 78 48.35 1.38 43.78
N SER A 79 47.15 1.27 44.36
CA SER A 79 45.89 1.18 43.62
C SER A 79 44.93 2.31 44.01
N LEU A 80 44.29 2.94 43.03
CA LEU A 80 43.18 3.87 43.21
C LEU A 80 41.89 3.27 42.66
N VAL A 81 40.81 3.38 43.44
CA VAL A 81 39.51 2.81 43.09
C VAL A 81 38.50 3.92 42.84
N PHE A 82 37.88 3.90 41.66
CA PHE A 82 36.87 4.85 41.25
C PHE A 82 35.54 4.13 41.00
N THR A 83 34.46 4.64 41.62
CA THR A 83 33.07 4.24 41.36
C THR A 83 32.25 5.31 40.63
N ALA A 84 32.83 6.51 40.48
CA ALA A 84 32.29 7.63 39.71
C ALA A 84 33.44 8.51 39.18
N ASN A 85 33.12 9.44 38.29
CA ASN A 85 34.06 10.45 37.82
C ASN A 85 34.61 11.29 38.99
N GLY A 86 35.89 11.63 38.95
CA GLY A 86 36.52 12.41 40.00
C GLY A 86 38.03 12.39 39.93
N THR A 87 38.65 13.06 40.91
CA THR A 87 40.10 13.14 41.05
C THR A 87 40.53 12.51 42.36
N GLN A 88 41.47 11.58 42.32
CA GLN A 88 42.14 11.03 43.49
C GLN A 88 43.65 11.24 43.40
N GLN A 89 44.34 11.07 44.52
CA GLN A 89 45.79 11.26 44.62
C GLN A 89 46.43 9.95 45.06
N PHE A 90 47.55 9.58 44.44
CA PHE A 90 48.38 8.49 44.98
C PHE A 90 48.96 8.88 46.36
N PRO A 91 49.07 7.92 47.30
CA PRO A 91 49.60 8.20 48.65
C PRO A 91 51.06 8.65 48.64
N THR A 92 51.89 8.02 47.81
CA THR A 92 53.33 8.32 47.74
C THR A 92 53.60 9.61 46.97
N LEU A 93 54.32 10.53 47.60
CA LEU A 93 54.86 11.72 46.94
C LEU A 93 56.09 11.33 46.11
N VAL A 94 56.16 11.84 44.88
CA VAL A 94 57.21 11.45 43.92
C VAL A 94 58.13 12.64 43.67
N LYS A 95 59.45 12.41 43.60
CA LYS A 95 60.43 13.46 43.32
C LYS A 95 60.21 14.07 41.94
N TYR A 96 60.45 15.37 41.83
CA TYR A 96 60.46 16.08 40.56
C TYR A 96 61.42 15.40 39.56
N ARG A 97 60.99 15.31 38.28
CA ARG A 97 61.68 14.62 37.16
C ARG A 97 61.81 13.10 37.26
N SER A 98 61.34 12.44 38.32
CA SER A 98 61.18 10.98 38.28
C SER A 98 60.18 10.58 37.21
N ALA A 99 60.38 9.42 36.60
CA ALA A 99 59.38 8.82 35.72
C ALA A 99 58.22 8.25 36.56
N TYR A 100 57.00 8.42 36.07
CA TYR A 100 55.85 7.65 36.52
C TYR A 100 55.38 6.74 35.39
N ASN A 101 54.74 5.63 35.74
CA ASN A 101 53.91 4.84 34.86
C ASN A 101 52.63 4.38 35.60
N VAL A 102 51.51 4.48 34.90
CA VAL A 102 50.14 4.24 35.41
C VAL A 102 49.35 3.49 34.36
N PHE A 103 48.64 2.46 34.79
CA PHE A 103 47.86 1.58 33.93
C PHE A 103 46.53 1.21 34.58
N VAL A 104 45.58 0.77 33.76
CA VAL A 104 44.28 0.26 34.23
C VAL A 104 44.47 -1.18 34.71
N GLY A 105 44.19 -1.46 35.98
CA GLY A 105 44.28 -2.80 36.56
C GLY A 105 43.06 -3.65 36.22
N SER A 106 41.86 -3.13 36.46
CA SER A 106 40.60 -3.82 36.10
C SER A 106 39.41 -2.88 36.06
N LEU A 107 38.40 -3.23 35.28
CA LEU A 107 37.06 -2.66 35.36
C LEU A 107 36.06 -3.79 35.60
N SER A 108 35.30 -3.73 36.70
CA SER A 108 34.37 -4.81 37.07
C SER A 108 33.05 -4.29 37.64
N GLY A 109 31.99 -5.10 37.57
CA GLY A 109 30.71 -4.84 38.24
C GLY A 109 29.82 -3.75 37.61
N GLY A 110 30.06 -3.36 36.36
CA GLY A 110 29.18 -2.46 35.61
C GLY A 110 28.10 -3.22 34.82
N THR A 111 26.91 -2.63 34.66
CA THR A 111 25.85 -3.13 33.77
C THR A 111 26.07 -2.72 32.31
N VAL A 112 26.98 -1.77 32.07
CA VAL A 112 27.38 -1.25 30.75
C VAL A 112 28.82 -1.68 30.49
N THR A 113 29.07 -2.25 29.32
CA THR A 113 30.41 -2.56 28.83
C THR A 113 31.08 -1.26 28.39
N GLN A 114 32.19 -0.93 29.03
CA GLN A 114 32.95 0.29 28.75
C GLN A 114 34.45 -0.01 28.84
N THR A 115 35.27 0.82 28.20
CA THR A 115 36.74 0.72 28.23
C THR A 115 37.34 2.04 28.70
N CYS A 116 38.42 1.97 29.47
CA CYS A 116 39.13 3.14 29.99
C CYS A 116 40.55 3.21 29.42
N HIS A 117 40.94 4.40 28.97
CA HIS A 117 42.27 4.67 28.43
C HIS A 117 42.99 5.72 29.28
N VAL A 118 44.27 5.49 29.56
CA VAL A 118 45.12 6.45 30.26
C VAL A 118 45.79 7.35 29.23
N SER A 119 45.46 8.64 29.21
CA SER A 119 45.89 9.59 28.16
C SER A 119 47.38 9.93 28.24
N ASN A 120 47.92 9.98 29.45
CA ASN A 120 49.34 10.18 29.72
C ASN A 120 49.81 9.08 30.67
N PRO A 121 50.03 7.84 30.17
CA PRO A 121 50.32 6.69 31.01
C PRO A 121 51.71 6.77 31.64
N ASN A 122 52.63 7.53 31.05
CA ASN A 122 53.98 7.71 31.55
C ASN A 122 54.50 9.12 31.25
N GLY A 123 55.52 9.54 31.99
CA GLY A 123 56.18 10.82 31.78
C GLY A 123 57.00 11.27 33.00
N PRO A 124 57.69 12.42 32.89
CA PRO A 124 58.36 13.01 34.03
C PRO A 124 57.35 13.72 34.96
N ILE A 125 57.56 13.62 36.26
CA ILE A 125 56.85 14.43 37.25
C ILE A 125 57.25 15.91 37.10
N ILE A 126 56.25 16.78 36.90
CA ILE A 126 56.38 18.23 36.74
C ILE A 126 55.77 19.00 37.91
N LEU A 127 56.28 20.22 38.14
CA LEU A 127 55.80 21.15 39.17
C LEU A 127 54.68 22.07 38.62
N PRO A 128 53.76 22.55 39.47
CA PRO A 128 53.60 22.22 40.89
C PRO A 128 52.86 20.89 41.15
N THR A 129 52.14 20.37 40.15
CA THR A 129 51.40 19.10 40.23
C THR A 129 51.46 18.35 38.90
N THR A 130 51.47 17.02 38.97
CA THR A 130 51.29 16.16 37.79
C THR A 130 49.92 15.51 37.87
N THR A 131 49.11 15.68 36.82
CA THR A 131 47.78 15.07 36.71
C THR A 131 47.77 14.07 35.57
N ILE A 132 47.26 12.89 35.84
CA ILE A 132 47.10 11.78 34.89
C ILE A 132 45.63 11.70 34.55
N PHE A 133 45.32 11.79 33.26
CA PHE A 133 43.95 11.81 32.78
C PHE A 133 43.57 10.40 32.30
N ILE A 134 42.43 9.94 32.78
CA ILE A 134 41.83 8.67 32.38
C ILE A 134 40.46 8.96 31.80
N THR A 135 40.23 8.49 30.59
CA THR A 135 38.97 8.68 29.89
C THR A 135 38.35 7.31 29.63
N CYS A 136 37.15 7.11 30.16
CA CYS A 136 36.33 5.94 29.90
C CYS A 136 35.25 6.25 28.87
N GLY A 137 34.88 5.25 28.08
CA GLY A 137 33.83 5.34 27.08
C GLY A 137 33.09 4.02 26.93
N VAL A 138 31.80 4.10 26.63
CA VAL A 138 30.94 2.95 26.35
C VAL A 138 31.41 2.25 25.08
N VAL A 139 31.39 0.91 25.09
CA VAL A 139 31.68 0.11 23.89
C VAL A 139 30.50 0.17 22.93
N PHE A 140 30.78 0.32 21.65
CA PHE A 140 29.80 0.31 20.58
C PHE A 140 29.81 -1.04 19.86
N TYR A 141 28.63 -1.52 19.49
CA TYR A 141 28.47 -2.79 18.80
C TYR A 141 27.73 -2.63 17.49
N ASP A 142 28.03 -3.53 16.55
CA ASP A 142 27.37 -3.59 15.25
C ASP A 142 25.92 -4.09 15.39
N LEU A 143 25.01 -3.39 14.71
CA LEU A 143 23.63 -3.82 14.52
C LEU A 143 23.45 -4.25 13.06
N SER A 144 23.15 -5.52 12.85
CA SER A 144 22.97 -6.13 11.53
C SER A 144 21.55 -6.65 11.33
N VAL A 145 21.12 -6.70 10.07
CA VAL A 145 19.87 -7.35 9.67
C VAL A 145 20.18 -8.42 8.64
N LYS A 146 19.66 -9.62 8.87
CA LYS A 146 19.69 -10.74 7.93
C LYS A 146 18.30 -10.88 7.29
N VAL A 147 18.22 -10.72 5.97
CA VAL A 147 17.00 -10.83 5.17
C VAL A 147 16.95 -12.16 4.46
N LEU A 148 15.79 -12.82 4.48
CA LEU A 148 15.47 -14.05 3.77
C LEU A 148 14.15 -13.90 3.01
N GLY A 149 14.01 -14.53 1.84
CA GLY A 149 12.76 -14.54 1.08
C GLY A 149 12.51 -13.31 0.22
N LEU A 150 13.54 -12.52 -0.07
CA LEU A 150 13.47 -11.36 -0.95
C LEU A 150 13.70 -11.80 -2.41
N ASP A 151 12.71 -11.59 -3.27
CA ASP A 151 12.83 -11.94 -4.68
C ASP A 151 13.64 -10.85 -5.42
N PRO A 152 14.78 -11.21 -6.05
CA PRO A 152 15.65 -10.22 -6.66
C PRO A 152 15.07 -9.58 -7.92
N SER A 153 14.11 -10.23 -8.61
CA SER A 153 13.48 -9.65 -9.80
C SER A 153 12.59 -8.46 -9.42
N VAL A 154 11.88 -8.57 -8.30
CA VAL A 154 11.03 -7.49 -7.76
C VAL A 154 11.88 -6.45 -7.01
N ALA A 155 12.76 -6.90 -6.11
CA ALA A 155 13.54 -6.02 -5.25
C ALA A 155 14.62 -5.21 -6.01
N SER A 156 14.92 -5.56 -7.27
CA SER A 156 15.79 -4.76 -8.13
C SER A 156 15.16 -3.42 -8.55
N THR A 157 13.84 -3.37 -8.65
CA THR A 157 13.08 -2.15 -9.01
C THR A 157 12.58 -1.39 -7.80
N THR A 158 12.14 -2.10 -6.76
CA THR A 158 11.63 -1.53 -5.51
C THR A 158 12.37 -2.18 -4.33
N PRO A 159 13.54 -1.66 -3.91
CA PRO A 159 14.35 -2.33 -2.91
C PRO A 159 13.69 -2.31 -1.52
N LEU A 160 13.99 -3.33 -0.72
CA LEU A 160 13.71 -3.30 0.71
C LEU A 160 14.69 -2.33 1.36
N VAL A 161 14.20 -1.30 2.04
CA VAL A 161 15.05 -0.35 2.78
C VAL A 161 14.63 -0.35 4.23
N LEU A 162 15.60 -0.55 5.12
CA LEU A 162 15.42 -0.51 6.57
C LEU A 162 16.16 0.68 7.13
N GLN A 163 15.58 1.29 8.15
CA GLN A 163 16.12 2.48 8.79
C GLN A 163 16.26 2.25 10.30
N ASN A 164 17.39 2.68 10.85
CA ASN A 164 17.59 2.82 12.29
C ASN A 164 18.12 4.23 12.55
N MET A 165 17.33 5.06 13.22
CA MET A 165 17.57 6.51 13.33
C MET A 165 17.67 7.17 11.94
N THR A 166 18.80 7.79 11.59
CA THR A 166 19.05 8.39 10.26
C THR A 166 19.79 7.45 9.31
N ASP A 167 20.23 6.29 9.80
CA ASP A 167 21.05 5.35 9.03
C ASP A 167 20.16 4.36 8.29
N GLN A 168 20.52 4.04 7.04
CA GLN A 168 19.71 3.22 6.16
C GLN A 168 20.54 2.11 5.51
N ILE A 169 19.96 0.92 5.46
CA ILE A 169 20.48 -0.21 4.70
C ILE A 169 19.44 -0.66 3.68
N SER A 170 19.88 -0.97 2.47
CA SER A 170 19.02 -1.36 1.35
C SER A 170 19.35 -2.77 0.88
N PHE A 171 18.34 -3.57 0.53
CA PHE A 171 18.47 -4.93 0.03
C PHE A 171 17.76 -5.07 -1.32
N THR A 172 18.45 -5.70 -2.28
CA THR A 172 17.91 -6.09 -3.59
C THR A 172 17.88 -7.61 -3.77
N SER A 173 18.34 -8.34 -2.76
CA SER A 173 18.34 -9.80 -2.64
C SER A 173 18.59 -10.18 -1.18
N ASP A 174 18.41 -11.46 -0.86
CA ASP A 174 18.73 -12.02 0.46
C ASP A 174 20.19 -11.76 0.85
N GLY A 175 20.42 -11.55 2.15
CA GLY A 175 21.76 -11.30 2.66
C GLY A 175 21.77 -10.69 4.06
N THR A 176 22.95 -10.38 4.56
CA THR A 176 23.14 -9.68 5.83
C THR A 176 23.82 -8.35 5.58
N LYS A 177 23.26 -7.26 6.12
CA LYS A 177 23.88 -5.93 6.10
C LYS A 177 23.89 -5.33 7.49
N THR A 178 24.89 -4.49 7.73
CA THR A 178 25.15 -3.83 9.01
C THR A 178 24.93 -2.34 8.85
N PHE A 179 24.24 -1.71 9.81
CA PHE A 179 24.13 -0.25 9.86
C PHE A 179 25.53 0.35 10.08
N ALA A 180 25.83 1.46 9.42
CA ALA A 180 27.11 2.14 9.59
C ALA A 180 27.28 2.73 11.01
N THR A 181 26.17 3.12 11.63
CA THR A 181 26.11 3.66 12.98
C THR A 181 26.02 2.52 13.99
N GLN A 182 27.10 2.30 14.73
CA GLN A 182 27.14 1.37 15.84
C GLN A 182 26.31 1.89 17.02
N ILE A 183 25.78 0.96 17.82
CA ILE A 183 24.93 1.29 18.97
C ILE A 183 25.71 0.99 20.26
N GLY A 184 25.73 1.96 21.18
CA GLY A 184 26.40 1.82 22.47
C GLY A 184 25.77 0.71 23.31
N ASP A 185 26.56 0.04 24.14
CA ASP A 185 26.03 -0.99 25.04
C ASP A 185 24.90 -0.44 25.93
N THR A 186 23.85 -1.24 26.11
CA THR A 186 22.57 -0.89 26.77
C THR A 186 21.73 0.19 26.08
N ALA A 187 22.22 0.84 25.03
CA ALA A 187 21.42 1.79 24.26
C ALA A 187 20.33 1.07 23.45
N SER A 188 19.22 1.77 23.23
CA SER A 188 18.11 1.24 22.45
C SER A 188 18.35 1.37 20.94
N TYR A 189 17.81 0.42 20.19
CA TYR A 189 17.69 0.49 18.74
C TYR A 189 16.21 0.34 18.34
N SER A 190 15.87 0.86 17.17
CA SER A 190 14.53 0.72 16.59
C SER A 190 14.65 0.73 15.07
N ILE A 191 14.55 -0.46 14.49
CA ILE A 191 14.59 -0.68 13.05
C ILE A 191 13.16 -0.55 12.52
N SER A 192 12.94 0.37 11.61
CA SER A 192 11.68 0.57 10.88
C SER A 192 11.85 0.25 9.41
N PHE A 193 10.75 -0.11 8.75
CA PHE A 193 10.71 -0.22 7.29
C PHE A 193 10.68 1.19 6.70
N PHE A 194 11.65 1.50 5.86
CA PHE A 194 11.58 2.65 4.98
C PHE A 194 10.86 2.27 3.68
N SER A 195 11.09 1.10 3.11
CA SER A 195 10.30 0.59 1.97
C SER A 195 10.28 -0.92 1.96
N VAL A 196 9.20 -1.53 1.47
CA VAL A 196 9.08 -2.98 1.23
C VAL A 196 8.77 -3.18 -0.27
N PRO A 197 9.42 -4.12 -0.98
CA PRO A 197 9.12 -4.36 -2.38
C PRO A 197 7.65 -4.73 -2.59
N THR A 198 7.09 -4.29 -3.72
CA THR A 198 5.69 -4.54 -4.07
C THR A 198 5.39 -6.04 -4.14
N GLY A 199 4.37 -6.49 -3.43
CA GLY A 199 3.99 -7.90 -3.36
C GLY A 199 4.74 -8.71 -2.30
N HIS A 200 5.76 -8.15 -1.65
CA HIS A 200 6.40 -8.76 -0.48
C HIS A 200 5.71 -8.32 0.82
N THR A 201 5.72 -9.20 1.80
CA THR A 201 5.34 -8.94 3.19
C THR A 201 6.52 -9.33 4.04
N CYS A 202 7.10 -8.37 4.76
CA CYS A 202 8.28 -8.60 5.59
C CYS A 202 7.95 -8.46 7.08
N ALA A 203 8.47 -9.36 7.91
CA ALA A 203 8.28 -9.35 9.36
C ALA A 203 9.58 -9.71 10.11
N PHE A 204 9.77 -9.13 11.28
CA PHE A 204 10.89 -9.45 12.16
C PHE A 204 10.69 -10.79 12.86
N ILE A 205 11.76 -11.58 12.95
CA ILE A 205 11.75 -12.88 13.64
C ILE A 205 12.80 -12.89 14.76
N PRO A 206 12.37 -13.15 16.02
CA PRO A 206 10.98 -13.28 16.48
C PRO A 206 10.19 -11.97 16.36
N ASN A 207 8.85 -12.03 16.39
CA ASN A 207 8.00 -10.83 16.35
C ASN A 207 8.50 -9.77 17.34
N THR A 208 8.52 -8.51 16.91
CA THR A 208 9.03 -7.33 17.65
C THR A 208 10.53 -7.26 17.86
N SER A 209 11.35 -8.17 17.31
CA SER A 209 12.82 -8.08 17.40
C SER A 209 13.44 -6.90 16.63
N GLY A 210 12.63 -6.10 15.94
CA GLY A 210 13.07 -4.86 15.29
C GLY A 210 13.40 -3.74 16.30
N SER A 211 12.99 -3.86 17.56
CA SER A 211 13.34 -2.90 18.62
C SER A 211 13.84 -3.60 19.87
N GLY A 212 14.68 -2.91 20.64
CA GLY A 212 15.24 -3.44 21.88
C GLY A 212 16.48 -2.68 22.32
N ASN A 213 17.30 -3.31 23.17
CA ASN A 213 18.57 -2.78 23.64
C ASN A 213 19.71 -3.71 23.22
N ILE A 214 20.87 -3.13 22.89
CA ILE A 214 22.10 -3.91 22.75
C ILE A 214 22.59 -4.34 24.13
N SER A 215 23.07 -5.58 24.26
CA SER A 215 23.60 -6.09 25.52
C SER A 215 24.82 -6.98 25.27
N GLY A 216 26.01 -6.42 25.54
CA GLY A 216 27.25 -7.18 25.64
C GLY A 216 27.80 -7.77 24.33
N GLY A 217 27.33 -7.34 23.15
CA GLY A 217 27.85 -7.81 21.87
C GLY A 217 27.11 -7.32 20.63
N PRO A 218 27.66 -7.58 19.42
CA PRO A 218 26.97 -7.36 18.15
C PRO A 218 25.64 -8.12 18.06
N LEU A 219 24.63 -7.49 17.46
CA LEU A 219 23.30 -8.07 17.30
C LEU A 219 22.97 -8.23 15.82
N THR A 220 22.47 -9.40 15.42
CA THR A 220 21.88 -9.62 14.10
C THR A 220 20.40 -9.95 14.24
N VAL A 221 19.54 -9.08 13.76
CA VAL A 221 18.09 -9.29 13.70
C VAL A 221 17.75 -10.04 12.41
N THR A 222 16.86 -11.03 12.47
CA THR A 222 16.39 -11.73 11.28
C THR A 222 15.09 -11.11 10.78
N LEU A 223 15.00 -10.94 9.47
CA LEU A 223 13.83 -10.45 8.77
C LEU A 223 13.40 -11.49 7.74
N ASP A 224 12.13 -11.89 7.82
CA ASP A 224 11.49 -12.83 6.90
C ASP A 224 10.60 -12.06 5.93
N CYS A 225 10.86 -12.22 4.64
CA CYS A 225 10.09 -11.64 3.54
C CYS A 225 9.47 -12.73 2.63
N ILE A 226 9.46 -13.99 3.07
CA ILE A 226 8.96 -15.11 2.26
C ILE A 226 7.45 -14.96 2.03
N THR A 227 7.06 -14.78 0.77
CA THR A 227 5.68 -14.47 0.39
C THR A 227 5.22 -15.16 -0.88
N PRO A 228 3.91 -15.42 -1.04
CA PRO A 228 3.34 -15.83 -2.31
C PRO A 228 3.27 -14.64 -3.27
N LEU A 229 4.00 -14.73 -4.37
CA LEU A 229 4.08 -13.68 -5.39
C LEU A 229 3.00 -13.84 -6.46
N LYS A 230 2.63 -15.08 -6.79
CA LYS A 230 1.67 -15.35 -7.87
C LYS A 230 0.89 -16.63 -7.61
N TYR A 231 -0.41 -16.56 -7.88
CA TYR A 231 -1.27 -17.74 -7.97
C TYR A 231 -1.68 -17.96 -9.42
N LEU A 232 -1.67 -19.22 -9.85
CA LEU A 232 -2.05 -19.63 -11.19
C LEU A 232 -3.09 -20.76 -11.13
N PRO A 233 -4.08 -20.77 -12.05
CA PRO A 233 -4.25 -19.80 -13.13
C PRO A 233 -4.71 -18.42 -12.60
N ALA A 234 -4.28 -17.35 -13.25
CA ALA A 234 -4.63 -15.99 -12.82
C ALA A 234 -6.13 -15.70 -13.00
N SER A 235 -6.79 -16.45 -13.88
CA SER A 235 -8.23 -16.36 -14.16
C SER A 235 -9.12 -16.80 -13.01
N GLN A 236 -8.59 -17.56 -12.04
CA GLN A 236 -9.37 -18.17 -10.95
C GLN A 236 -10.47 -19.09 -11.46
N THR A 237 -10.33 -19.61 -12.68
CA THR A 237 -11.21 -20.62 -13.26
C THR A 237 -10.43 -21.91 -13.42
N LEU A 238 -10.96 -23.02 -12.89
CA LEU A 238 -10.28 -24.30 -12.92
C LEU A 238 -11.16 -25.36 -13.57
N GLY A 239 -10.65 -25.94 -14.65
CA GLY A 239 -11.14 -27.21 -15.15
C GLY A 239 -10.80 -28.34 -14.17
N SER A 240 -11.52 -29.45 -14.28
CA SER A 240 -11.40 -30.60 -13.36
C SER A 240 -9.98 -31.14 -13.20
N SER A 241 -9.16 -31.19 -14.25
CA SER A 241 -7.78 -31.69 -14.18
C SER A 241 -6.70 -30.60 -14.06
N SER A 242 -7.09 -29.33 -14.03
CA SER A 242 -6.14 -28.21 -13.98
C SER A 242 -5.43 -28.15 -12.64
N GLN A 243 -4.15 -27.77 -12.64
CA GLN A 243 -3.34 -27.62 -11.42
C GLN A 243 -3.35 -26.18 -10.94
N ILE A 244 -3.29 -25.98 -9.62
CA ILE A 244 -3.01 -24.67 -9.03
C ILE A 244 -1.52 -24.56 -8.79
N LYS A 245 -0.92 -23.43 -9.18
CA LYS A 245 0.51 -23.15 -8.90
C LYS A 245 0.64 -21.89 -8.06
N ILE A 246 1.35 -21.99 -6.95
CA ILE A 246 1.63 -20.89 -6.02
C ILE A 246 3.12 -20.62 -6.10
N GLN A 247 3.50 -19.53 -6.76
CA GLN A 247 4.88 -19.11 -6.89
C GLN A 247 5.26 -18.24 -5.70
N LEU A 248 6.28 -18.63 -4.94
CA LEU A 248 6.77 -17.91 -3.77
C LEU A 248 8.01 -17.08 -4.09
N SER A 249 8.33 -16.09 -3.26
CA SER A 249 9.57 -15.32 -3.36
C SER A 249 10.83 -16.10 -3.00
N TYR A 250 10.68 -17.27 -2.39
CA TYR A 250 11.77 -18.08 -1.85
C TYR A 250 11.81 -19.49 -2.46
N LYS A 251 13.01 -19.97 -2.77
CA LYS A 251 13.23 -21.28 -3.40
C LYS A 251 13.37 -22.43 -2.40
N GLY A 252 13.75 -22.16 -1.15
CA GLY A 252 14.01 -23.18 -0.13
C GLY A 252 12.75 -23.59 0.63
N ILE A 253 11.68 -23.95 -0.07
CA ILE A 253 10.42 -24.39 0.57
C ILE A 253 10.67 -25.73 1.27
N ASP A 254 10.28 -25.85 2.54
CA ASP A 254 10.50 -27.06 3.32
C ASP A 254 9.48 -28.14 2.90
N PRO A 255 9.92 -29.29 2.34
CA PRO A 255 9.01 -30.33 1.88
C PRO A 255 8.14 -30.88 3.01
N GLY A 256 6.83 -30.93 2.79
CA GLY A 256 5.86 -31.42 3.76
C GLY A 256 5.47 -30.43 4.87
N SER A 257 5.93 -29.18 4.81
CA SER A 257 5.58 -28.15 5.81
C SER A 257 4.13 -27.68 5.71
N CYS A 258 3.57 -27.60 4.49
CA CYS A 258 2.20 -27.15 4.28
C CYS A 258 1.18 -28.25 4.58
N SER A 259 0.09 -27.85 5.23
CA SER A 259 -1.13 -28.65 5.37
C SER A 259 -2.31 -27.97 4.70
N LEU A 260 -3.23 -28.77 4.15
CA LEU A 260 -4.54 -28.27 3.73
C LEU A 260 -5.40 -27.96 4.95
N ASP A 261 -5.99 -26.77 4.97
CA ASP A 261 -6.89 -26.35 6.03
C ASP A 261 -8.34 -26.77 5.74
N LEU A 262 -9.07 -27.19 6.78
CA LEU A 262 -10.46 -27.67 6.71
C LEU A 262 -11.47 -26.61 7.15
N VAL A 263 -11.07 -25.34 7.16
CA VAL A 263 -11.98 -24.20 7.42
C VAL A 263 -13.16 -24.20 6.44
N SER A 264 -14.28 -23.64 6.89
CA SER A 264 -15.46 -23.36 6.07
C SER A 264 -15.49 -21.88 5.70
N SER A 265 -15.82 -21.57 4.45
CA SER A 265 -16.10 -20.21 3.99
C SER A 265 -17.55 -20.14 3.47
N PRO A 266 -18.39 -19.19 3.94
CA PRO A 266 -19.76 -19.06 3.46
C PRO A 266 -19.81 -18.90 1.94
N GLY A 267 -20.68 -19.68 1.29
CA GLY A 267 -20.87 -19.62 -0.16
C GLY A 267 -19.72 -20.21 -1.00
N LYS A 268 -18.78 -20.95 -0.40
CA LYS A 268 -17.71 -21.63 -1.13
C LYS A 268 -17.48 -23.05 -0.65
N PHE A 269 -17.14 -23.94 -1.57
CA PHE A 269 -16.71 -25.29 -1.27
C PHE A 269 -15.21 -25.33 -0.95
N ASN A 270 -14.81 -25.99 0.14
CA ASN A 270 -13.39 -26.19 0.43
C ASN A 270 -12.91 -27.49 -0.23
N SER A 271 -12.05 -27.41 -1.25
CA SER A 271 -11.55 -28.60 -1.96
C SER A 271 -10.78 -29.58 -1.06
N ALA A 272 -10.24 -29.10 0.08
CA ALA A 272 -9.59 -29.94 1.08
C ALA A 272 -10.56 -30.88 1.81
N THR A 273 -11.87 -30.62 1.78
CA THR A 273 -12.91 -31.43 2.44
C THR A 273 -13.53 -32.49 1.53
N SER A 274 -13.08 -32.60 0.27
CA SER A 274 -13.53 -33.62 -0.67
C SER A 274 -13.15 -35.04 -0.24
N SER A 275 -13.76 -36.07 -0.84
CA SER A 275 -13.41 -37.46 -0.51
C SER A 275 -12.02 -37.85 -0.99
N SER A 276 -11.46 -37.07 -1.93
CA SER A 276 -10.12 -37.20 -2.49
C SER A 276 -9.44 -35.81 -2.53
N PRO A 277 -8.96 -35.28 -1.38
CA PRO A 277 -8.37 -33.95 -1.29
C PRO A 277 -7.17 -33.78 -2.22
N PRO A 278 -6.87 -32.58 -2.74
CA PRO A 278 -5.76 -32.35 -3.65
C PRO A 278 -4.40 -32.67 -3.01
N THR A 279 -3.45 -33.12 -3.84
CA THR A 279 -2.08 -33.41 -3.39
C THR A 279 -1.21 -32.15 -3.47
N ILE A 280 -0.46 -31.86 -2.41
CA ILE A 280 0.56 -30.80 -2.40
C ILE A 280 1.86 -31.36 -2.96
N THR A 281 2.35 -30.77 -4.05
CA THR A 281 3.65 -31.07 -4.65
C THR A 281 4.62 -29.92 -4.37
N TYR A 282 5.83 -30.25 -3.93
CA TYR A 282 6.87 -29.30 -3.60
C TYR A 282 7.90 -29.19 -4.73
N PRO A 283 8.57 -28.03 -4.88
CA PRO A 283 9.63 -27.87 -5.87
C PRO A 283 10.75 -28.87 -5.59
N SER A 284 11.19 -29.58 -6.63
CA SER A 284 12.28 -30.56 -6.56
C SER A 284 13.56 -30.07 -7.24
N SER A 285 13.47 -28.98 -8.00
CA SER A 285 14.60 -28.35 -8.69
C SER A 285 15.17 -27.21 -7.84
N PRO A 286 16.51 -27.02 -7.82
CA PRO A 286 17.15 -25.92 -7.06
C PRO A 286 16.69 -24.50 -7.42
N ASN A 287 16.03 -24.34 -8.58
CA ASN A 287 15.55 -23.04 -9.06
C ASN A 287 14.03 -22.89 -9.07
N ASP A 288 13.30 -23.90 -8.61
CA ASP A 288 11.85 -23.86 -8.56
C ASP A 288 11.38 -23.34 -7.19
N ASN A 289 10.51 -22.33 -7.21
CA ASN A 289 9.90 -21.68 -6.06
C ASN A 289 8.39 -21.89 -6.02
N THR A 290 7.90 -22.93 -6.69
CA THR A 290 6.46 -23.12 -6.93
C THR A 290 5.92 -24.31 -6.15
N ILE A 291 4.91 -24.07 -5.31
CA ILE A 291 4.06 -25.13 -4.77
C ILE A 291 2.99 -25.44 -5.81
N VAL A 292 2.80 -26.72 -6.12
CA VAL A 292 1.78 -27.16 -7.08
C VAL A 292 0.74 -28.01 -6.38
N LEU A 293 -0.52 -27.60 -6.45
CA LEU A 293 -1.65 -28.41 -5.98
C LEU A 293 -2.23 -29.17 -7.16
N VAL A 294 -2.28 -30.48 -7.02
CA VAL A 294 -2.77 -31.40 -8.05
C VAL A 294 -4.11 -31.99 -7.59
N PRO A 295 -5.20 -31.81 -8.36
CA PRO A 295 -6.49 -32.37 -7.97
C PRO A 295 -6.46 -33.90 -8.09
N ASN A 296 -7.11 -34.59 -7.15
CA ASN A 296 -7.21 -36.06 -7.17
C ASN A 296 -8.63 -36.48 -7.58
N GLY A 297 -8.74 -37.47 -8.47
CA GLY A 297 -10.05 -38.05 -8.83
C GLY A 297 -10.65 -38.87 -7.68
N PRO A 298 -11.99 -39.08 -7.66
CA PRO A 298 -12.96 -38.70 -8.69
C PRO A 298 -13.54 -37.28 -8.53
N ASP A 299 -13.39 -36.66 -7.36
CA ASP A 299 -14.02 -35.37 -7.05
C ASP A 299 -13.25 -34.16 -7.59
N PHE A 300 -11.96 -34.33 -7.91
CA PHE A 300 -11.06 -33.28 -8.38
C PHE A 300 -11.05 -32.05 -7.44
N TRP A 301 -11.60 -30.92 -7.88
CA TRP A 301 -11.69 -29.70 -7.10
C TRP A 301 -12.98 -29.59 -6.28
N GLY A 302 -13.90 -30.55 -6.41
CA GLY A 302 -15.22 -30.55 -5.77
C GLY A 302 -16.37 -30.37 -6.75
N PRO A 303 -17.60 -30.11 -6.25
CA PRO A 303 -18.73 -29.78 -7.10
C PRO A 303 -18.46 -28.50 -7.89
N GLY A 304 -19.11 -28.36 -9.05
CA GLY A 304 -19.02 -27.14 -9.85
C GLY A 304 -19.54 -25.91 -9.07
N GLY A 305 -18.85 -24.78 -9.22
CA GLY A 305 -19.16 -23.53 -8.51
C GLY A 305 -17.99 -22.96 -7.73
N GLU A 306 -18.29 -22.02 -6.84
CA GLU A 306 -17.30 -21.33 -6.01
C GLU A 306 -16.62 -22.29 -5.05
N SER A 307 -15.30 -22.33 -5.15
CA SER A 307 -14.44 -23.19 -4.38
C SER A 307 -13.22 -22.43 -3.87
N PHE A 308 -12.55 -22.98 -2.88
CA PHE A 308 -11.27 -22.48 -2.43
C PHE A 308 -10.41 -23.62 -1.90
N VAL A 309 -9.11 -23.34 -1.86
CA VAL A 309 -8.15 -24.15 -1.15
C VAL A 309 -7.29 -23.23 -0.27
N GLN A 310 -7.04 -23.67 0.96
CA GLN A 310 -6.24 -22.93 1.91
C GLN A 310 -5.09 -23.80 2.39
N LEU A 311 -3.88 -23.24 2.35
CA LEU A 311 -2.69 -23.86 2.92
C LEU A 311 -2.29 -23.13 4.21
N SER A 312 -1.97 -23.90 5.24
CA SER A 312 -1.49 -23.41 6.52
C SER A 312 -0.22 -24.14 6.95
N GLY A 313 0.53 -23.56 7.90
CA GLY A 313 1.75 -24.19 8.45
C GLY A 313 2.96 -24.22 7.51
N CYS A 314 2.86 -23.67 6.31
CA CYS A 314 3.93 -23.66 5.32
C CYS A 314 5.20 -22.95 5.82
N THR A 315 6.36 -23.57 5.61
CA THR A 315 7.66 -22.99 5.96
C THR A 315 8.63 -23.02 4.79
N GLY A 316 9.54 -22.05 4.77
CA GLY A 316 10.69 -22.00 3.86
C GLY A 316 11.96 -21.69 4.64
N GLY A 317 12.96 -22.56 4.54
CA GLY A 317 14.22 -22.41 5.29
C GLY A 317 14.01 -22.41 6.82
N GLY A 318 12.97 -23.10 7.30
CA GLY A 318 12.56 -23.14 8.70
C GLY A 318 11.78 -21.93 9.21
N LEU A 319 11.47 -20.96 8.35
CA LEU A 319 10.70 -19.75 8.70
C LEU A 319 9.26 -19.84 8.16
N PRO A 320 8.27 -19.25 8.86
CA PRO A 320 6.87 -19.33 8.47
C PRO A 320 6.56 -18.41 7.27
N ILE A 321 6.03 -18.97 6.19
CA ILE A 321 5.66 -18.19 5.00
C ILE A 321 4.55 -17.18 5.37
N GLN A 322 4.67 -15.94 4.89
CA GLN A 322 3.71 -14.86 5.14
C GLN A 322 3.44 -14.62 6.64
N ASN A 323 4.48 -14.70 7.48
CA ASN A 323 4.39 -14.57 8.94
C ASN A 323 3.42 -15.59 9.58
N GLY A 324 3.27 -16.76 8.95
CA GLY A 324 2.36 -17.82 9.39
C GLY A 324 0.90 -17.62 9.01
N SER A 325 0.59 -16.59 8.22
CA SER A 325 -0.75 -16.38 7.66
C SER A 325 -1.07 -17.48 6.64
N PRO A 326 -2.30 -17.99 6.62
CA PRO A 326 -2.69 -19.01 5.65
C PRO A 326 -2.72 -18.44 4.22
N MET A 327 -2.26 -19.24 3.26
CA MET A 327 -2.34 -18.92 1.83
C MET A 327 -3.67 -19.41 1.29
N LEU A 328 -4.58 -18.48 1.01
CA LEU A 328 -5.92 -18.75 0.48
C LEU A 328 -5.95 -18.50 -1.03
N TYR A 329 -6.42 -19.49 -1.79
CA TYR A 329 -6.71 -19.33 -3.21
C TYR A 329 -8.18 -19.63 -3.48
N ASN A 330 -8.91 -18.62 -3.95
CA ASN A 330 -10.32 -18.71 -4.32
C ASN A 330 -10.44 -18.92 -5.83
N PHE A 331 -11.37 -19.77 -6.27
CA PHE A 331 -11.60 -20.06 -7.67
C PHE A 331 -13.01 -20.59 -7.94
N THR A 332 -13.41 -20.63 -9.21
CA THR A 332 -14.63 -21.29 -9.67
C THR A 332 -14.25 -22.62 -10.31
N ALA A 333 -14.71 -23.73 -9.73
CA ALA A 333 -14.54 -25.07 -10.26
C ALA A 333 -15.53 -25.31 -11.40
N ILE A 334 -15.03 -25.76 -12.55
CA ILE A 334 -15.82 -25.89 -13.77
C ILE A 334 -15.90 -27.35 -14.16
N THR A 335 -17.13 -27.87 -14.21
CA THR A 335 -17.43 -29.27 -14.49
C THR A 335 -17.90 -29.49 -15.93
N ASN A 336 -18.68 -28.55 -16.49
CA ASN A 336 -19.17 -28.60 -17.86
C ASN A 336 -18.77 -27.35 -18.63
N ILE A 337 -18.25 -27.53 -19.85
CA ILE A 337 -17.84 -26.43 -20.72
C ILE A 337 -18.49 -26.58 -22.09
N ARG A 338 -18.89 -25.46 -22.69
CA ARG A 338 -19.19 -25.34 -24.12
C ARG A 338 -18.27 -24.32 -24.75
N PHE A 339 -17.70 -24.69 -25.89
CA PHE A 339 -16.76 -23.83 -26.62
C PHE A 339 -17.44 -23.15 -27.80
N VAL A 340 -17.27 -21.83 -27.89
CA VAL A 340 -17.79 -20.99 -28.97
C VAL A 340 -16.61 -20.35 -29.70
N ASP A 341 -16.56 -20.55 -31.00
CA ASP A 341 -15.56 -19.94 -31.88
C ASP A 341 -16.23 -19.55 -33.20
N ILE A 342 -16.40 -18.24 -33.43
CA ILE A 342 -17.06 -17.73 -34.64
C ILE A 342 -16.34 -18.11 -35.94
N SER A 343 -15.03 -18.36 -35.88
CA SER A 343 -14.21 -18.64 -37.06
C SER A 343 -14.19 -20.11 -37.45
N ALA A 344 -14.36 -21.01 -36.47
CA ALA A 344 -14.21 -22.45 -36.63
C ALA A 344 -15.46 -23.26 -36.25
N GLY A 345 -16.49 -22.62 -35.68
CA GLY A 345 -17.68 -23.27 -35.16
C GLY A 345 -18.84 -23.38 -36.14
N SER A 346 -19.86 -24.16 -35.73
CA SER A 346 -21.14 -24.28 -36.42
C SER A 346 -22.26 -24.51 -35.41
N ASP A 347 -23.41 -23.87 -35.61
CA ASP A 347 -24.56 -23.98 -34.70
C ASP A 347 -25.42 -25.22 -34.97
N LEU A 348 -24.78 -26.39 -34.88
CA LEU A 348 -25.44 -27.69 -34.90
C LEU A 348 -25.81 -28.11 -33.48
N SER A 349 -26.92 -28.82 -33.31
CA SER A 349 -27.29 -29.37 -32.00
C SER A 349 -26.18 -30.28 -31.45
N GLY A 350 -25.74 -30.06 -30.22
CA GLY A 350 -24.61 -30.74 -29.59
C GLY A 350 -23.23 -30.13 -29.88
N CYS A 351 -23.15 -28.94 -30.50
CA CYS A 351 -21.88 -28.25 -30.73
C CYS A 351 -21.16 -27.88 -29.42
N GLY A 352 -19.87 -27.57 -29.53
CA GLY A 352 -19.11 -26.99 -28.41
C GLY A 352 -18.66 -28.02 -27.36
N ALA A 353 -18.82 -29.31 -27.60
CA ALA A 353 -18.41 -30.39 -26.71
C ALA A 353 -17.00 -30.95 -26.99
N LEU A 354 -16.19 -30.26 -27.83
CA LEU A 354 -14.91 -30.76 -28.35
C LEU A 354 -15.01 -32.15 -29.03
N GLY A 355 -16.14 -32.39 -29.70
CA GLY A 355 -16.46 -33.66 -30.37
C GLY A 355 -17.56 -33.48 -31.43
N PRO A 356 -17.97 -34.55 -32.13
CA PRO A 356 -19.06 -34.45 -33.11
C PRO A 356 -20.39 -34.04 -32.44
N PRO A 357 -21.28 -33.31 -33.14
CA PRO A 357 -21.22 -32.98 -34.57
C PRO A 357 -20.35 -31.75 -34.92
N SER A 358 -19.95 -30.94 -33.94
CA SER A 358 -18.97 -29.86 -34.12
C SER A 358 -18.22 -29.59 -32.82
N ALA A 359 -16.90 -29.42 -32.92
CA ALA A 359 -16.05 -29.11 -31.77
C ALA A 359 -16.44 -27.78 -31.11
N TYR A 360 -16.93 -26.82 -31.89
CA TYR A 360 -17.27 -25.46 -31.45
C TYR A 360 -18.65 -25.03 -31.99
N CYS A 361 -19.39 -24.27 -31.19
CA CYS A 361 -20.55 -23.50 -31.67
C CYS A 361 -20.05 -22.22 -32.36
N ALA A 362 -20.81 -21.69 -33.33
CA ALA A 362 -20.46 -20.44 -34.01
C ALA A 362 -20.99 -19.21 -33.27
N SER A 363 -22.19 -19.30 -32.69
CA SER A 363 -22.83 -18.23 -31.92
C SER A 363 -22.78 -18.47 -30.41
N ILE A 364 -22.80 -17.38 -29.66
CA ILE A 364 -22.85 -17.41 -28.18
C ILE A 364 -24.20 -17.97 -27.74
N GLU A 365 -25.28 -17.57 -28.41
CA GLU A 365 -26.65 -18.00 -28.13
C GLU A 365 -26.80 -19.53 -28.24
N GLN A 366 -26.20 -20.13 -29.27
CA GLN A 366 -26.20 -21.59 -29.40
C GLN A 366 -25.33 -22.24 -28.31
N GLY A 367 -24.16 -21.68 -28.02
CA GLY A 367 -23.30 -22.16 -26.93
C GLY A 367 -24.03 -22.22 -25.59
N ILE A 368 -24.81 -21.18 -25.26
CA ILE A 368 -25.66 -21.14 -24.06
C ILE A 368 -26.76 -22.18 -24.12
N THR A 369 -27.45 -22.32 -25.27
CA THR A 369 -28.51 -23.31 -25.46
C THR A 369 -28.01 -24.73 -25.19
N GLU A 370 -26.82 -25.07 -25.69
CA GLU A 370 -26.18 -26.38 -25.48
C GLU A 370 -25.67 -26.60 -24.04
N CYS A 371 -25.37 -25.51 -23.33
CA CYS A 371 -24.93 -25.50 -21.94
C CYS A 371 -26.15 -25.72 -21.03
N ASP A 372 -27.23 -25.00 -21.28
CA ASP A 372 -28.51 -25.08 -20.55
C ASP A 372 -29.20 -26.44 -20.76
N ALA A 373 -29.03 -27.06 -21.93
CA ALA A 373 -29.55 -28.40 -22.22
C ALA A 373 -29.00 -29.48 -21.27
N LEU A 374 -27.91 -29.23 -20.55
CA LEU A 374 -27.36 -30.15 -19.54
C LEU A 374 -28.17 -30.16 -18.23
N GLY A 375 -28.93 -29.11 -17.94
CA GLY A 375 -29.63 -28.96 -16.66
C GLY A 375 -28.71 -28.93 -15.43
N ALA A 376 -27.45 -28.54 -15.61
CA ALA A 376 -26.42 -28.51 -14.57
C ALA A 376 -25.51 -27.27 -14.75
N PRO A 377 -24.76 -26.85 -13.71
CA PRO A 377 -23.78 -25.77 -13.83
C PRO A 377 -22.84 -25.99 -15.02
N CYS A 378 -22.74 -24.99 -15.89
CA CYS A 378 -22.02 -25.07 -17.14
C CYS A 378 -21.40 -23.70 -17.48
N SER A 379 -20.27 -23.69 -18.18
CA SER A 379 -19.58 -22.46 -18.61
C SER A 379 -19.42 -22.43 -20.12
N VAL A 380 -19.81 -21.32 -20.73
CA VAL A 380 -19.62 -21.06 -22.16
C VAL A 380 -18.34 -20.25 -22.33
N TYR A 381 -17.33 -20.86 -22.95
CA TYR A 381 -16.06 -20.24 -23.26
C TYR A 381 -16.09 -19.70 -24.69
N VAL A 382 -15.76 -18.42 -24.85
CA VAL A 382 -15.89 -17.73 -26.13
C VAL A 382 -14.51 -17.27 -26.60
N ALA A 383 -14.13 -17.73 -27.79
CA ALA A 383 -12.89 -17.34 -28.44
C ALA A 383 -12.96 -15.89 -28.96
N GLU A 384 -11.79 -15.31 -29.17
CA GLU A 384 -11.59 -14.00 -29.77
C GLU A 384 -12.38 -13.83 -31.08
N GLY A 385 -12.83 -12.61 -31.33
CA GLY A 385 -13.66 -12.30 -32.49
C GLY A 385 -14.79 -11.34 -32.17
N THR A 386 -15.49 -10.91 -33.22
CA THR A 386 -16.63 -9.99 -33.12
C THR A 386 -17.93 -10.76 -33.35
N TYR A 387 -18.68 -10.95 -32.29
CA TYR A 387 -19.98 -11.61 -32.27
C TYR A 387 -21.06 -10.55 -32.41
N ILE A 388 -21.94 -10.74 -33.39
CA ILE A 388 -23.11 -9.89 -33.61
C ILE A 388 -24.33 -10.73 -33.23
N PRO A 389 -24.89 -10.55 -32.03
CA PRO A 389 -26.02 -11.33 -31.57
C PRO A 389 -27.22 -11.13 -32.49
N SER A 390 -27.91 -12.23 -32.79
CA SER A 390 -29.16 -12.21 -33.55
C SER A 390 -30.34 -11.73 -32.70
N GLY A 391 -30.25 -11.96 -31.39
CA GLY A 391 -31.15 -11.49 -30.35
C GLY A 391 -30.38 -11.06 -29.10
N GLN A 392 -31.07 -10.91 -27.98
CA GLN A 392 -30.41 -10.70 -26.70
C GLN A 392 -29.70 -11.98 -26.25
N ILE A 393 -28.45 -11.88 -25.81
CA ILE A 393 -27.77 -13.01 -25.17
C ILE A 393 -28.40 -13.22 -23.80
N PHE A 394 -29.19 -14.29 -23.65
CA PHE A 394 -29.98 -14.54 -22.45
C PHE A 394 -29.36 -15.63 -21.57
N LEU A 395 -29.14 -15.30 -20.30
CA LEU A 395 -28.63 -16.20 -19.26
C LEU A 395 -29.70 -16.37 -18.18
N GLY A 396 -30.57 -17.38 -18.36
CA GLY A 396 -31.71 -17.64 -17.48
C GLY A 396 -31.52 -18.74 -16.43
N ASN A 397 -30.47 -19.54 -16.58
CA ASN A 397 -30.22 -20.73 -15.76
C ASN A 397 -28.97 -20.52 -14.87
N VAL A 398 -28.12 -21.53 -14.75
CA VAL A 398 -26.91 -21.53 -13.92
C VAL A 398 -25.63 -21.46 -14.77
N SER A 399 -25.77 -21.03 -16.03
CA SER A 399 -24.68 -21.02 -17.01
C SER A 399 -23.86 -19.74 -16.94
N SER A 400 -22.54 -19.86 -16.84
CA SER A 400 -21.61 -18.74 -16.90
C SER A 400 -21.12 -18.50 -18.32
N LEU A 401 -20.74 -17.26 -18.62
CA LEU A 401 -20.26 -16.81 -19.92
C LEU A 401 -18.89 -16.12 -19.75
N ILE A 402 -17.87 -16.66 -20.40
CA ILE A 402 -16.47 -16.22 -20.23
C ILE A 402 -15.82 -16.03 -21.61
N GLY A 403 -15.33 -14.82 -21.88
CA GLY A 403 -14.59 -14.45 -23.07
C GLY A 403 -13.09 -14.34 -22.81
N GLY A 404 -12.33 -14.10 -23.87
CA GLY A 404 -10.89 -13.86 -23.78
C GLY A 404 -10.02 -15.03 -24.21
N PHE A 405 -10.54 -16.00 -24.95
CA PHE A 405 -9.77 -17.18 -25.35
C PHE A 405 -9.22 -17.05 -26.78
N ALA A 406 -8.06 -17.64 -27.05
CA ALA A 406 -7.56 -17.75 -28.42
C ALA A 406 -8.45 -18.68 -29.26
N SER A 407 -8.59 -18.40 -30.56
CA SER A 407 -9.29 -19.31 -31.47
C SER A 407 -8.70 -20.73 -31.41
N GLY A 408 -9.57 -21.74 -31.43
CA GLY A 408 -9.21 -23.15 -31.28
C GLY A 408 -8.88 -23.62 -29.85
N PHE A 409 -8.86 -22.73 -28.85
CA PHE A 409 -8.70 -23.06 -27.42
C PHE A 409 -7.44 -23.88 -27.09
N GLY A 410 -6.29 -23.52 -27.67
CA GLY A 410 -5.00 -24.14 -27.33
C GLY A 410 -4.57 -23.95 -25.86
N SER A 411 -5.14 -22.93 -25.19
CA SER A 411 -5.05 -22.68 -23.76
C SER A 411 -6.46 -22.46 -23.19
N LEU A 412 -6.70 -22.93 -21.96
CA LEU A 412 -7.94 -22.71 -21.21
C LEU A 412 -7.81 -21.58 -20.17
N ASP A 413 -6.76 -20.77 -20.28
CA ASP A 413 -6.59 -19.55 -19.50
C ASP A 413 -7.08 -18.36 -20.33
N PRO A 414 -8.16 -17.66 -19.93
CA PRO A 414 -8.62 -16.46 -20.62
C PRO A 414 -7.62 -15.32 -20.46
N ASP A 415 -7.33 -14.65 -21.57
CA ASP A 415 -6.52 -13.44 -21.68
C ASP A 415 -7.25 -12.42 -22.58
N PRO A 416 -8.24 -11.68 -22.04
CA PRO A 416 -9.05 -10.74 -22.82
C PRO A 416 -8.24 -9.53 -23.34
N VAL A 417 -6.98 -9.36 -22.89
CA VAL A 417 -6.09 -8.30 -23.40
C VAL A 417 -5.51 -8.70 -24.75
N ASN A 418 -5.00 -9.93 -24.85
CA ASN A 418 -4.36 -10.42 -26.08
C ASN A 418 -5.35 -11.11 -27.04
N HIS A 419 -6.48 -11.62 -26.51
CA HIS A 419 -7.50 -12.35 -27.27
C HIS A 419 -8.89 -11.72 -27.06
N PRO A 420 -9.12 -10.48 -27.57
CA PRO A 420 -10.35 -9.75 -27.28
C PRO A 420 -11.59 -10.43 -27.86
N THR A 421 -12.59 -10.64 -27.02
CA THR A 421 -13.91 -11.14 -27.41
C THR A 421 -14.91 -9.99 -27.39
N ILE A 422 -15.45 -9.64 -28.56
CA ILE A 422 -16.28 -8.44 -28.75
C ILE A 422 -17.73 -8.86 -29.00
N ILE A 423 -18.66 -8.37 -28.17
CA ILE A 423 -20.10 -8.45 -28.41
C ILE A 423 -20.56 -7.10 -28.96
N ARG A 424 -21.15 -7.11 -30.16
CA ARG A 424 -21.63 -5.90 -30.83
C ARG A 424 -23.14 -5.92 -31.02
N ASP A 425 -23.87 -5.19 -30.19
CA ASP A 425 -25.31 -5.02 -30.36
C ASP A 425 -25.62 -3.95 -31.42
N ASN A 426 -26.02 -4.43 -32.60
CA ASN A 426 -26.38 -3.61 -33.74
C ASN A 426 -27.86 -3.79 -34.14
N ARG A 427 -28.71 -4.30 -33.24
CA ARG A 427 -30.12 -4.53 -33.53
C ARG A 427 -30.80 -3.20 -33.87
N THR A 428 -31.52 -3.15 -34.99
CA THR A 428 -32.12 -1.91 -35.51
C THR A 428 -33.61 -1.75 -35.18
N SER A 429 -34.25 -2.78 -34.63
CA SER A 429 -35.68 -2.79 -34.30
C SER A 429 -36.01 -3.86 -33.27
N GLY A 430 -36.99 -3.61 -32.40
CA GLY A 430 -37.54 -4.62 -31.48
C GLY A 430 -37.06 -4.56 -30.03
N CYS A 431 -36.43 -3.46 -29.61
CA CYS A 431 -36.00 -3.19 -28.23
C CYS A 431 -35.82 -1.68 -28.04
N GLY A 432 -35.68 -1.21 -26.81
CA GLY A 432 -35.12 0.10 -26.49
C GLY A 432 -36.08 1.27 -26.61
N THR A 433 -37.39 1.01 -26.51
CA THR A 433 -38.45 2.03 -26.67
C THR A 433 -38.97 2.61 -25.36
N SER A 434 -38.70 1.94 -24.24
CA SER A 434 -39.16 2.37 -22.92
C SER A 434 -38.24 1.85 -21.82
N PHE A 435 -38.43 2.36 -20.61
CA PHE A 435 -37.69 1.88 -19.44
C PHE A 435 -37.96 0.40 -19.10
N ALA A 436 -39.13 -0.14 -19.45
CA ALA A 436 -39.45 -1.55 -19.28
C ALA A 436 -38.87 -2.45 -20.40
N ASP A 437 -38.33 -1.86 -21.46
CA ASP A 437 -37.86 -2.54 -22.67
C ASP A 437 -36.50 -1.98 -23.09
N PHE A 438 -35.45 -2.28 -22.32
CA PHE A 438 -34.09 -1.91 -22.66
C PHE A 438 -33.55 -2.77 -23.81
N CYS A 439 -32.79 -2.15 -24.71
CA CYS A 439 -31.95 -2.90 -25.63
C CYS A 439 -30.67 -3.35 -24.91
N SER A 440 -30.73 -4.52 -24.28
CA SER A 440 -29.63 -5.11 -23.51
C SER A 440 -28.88 -6.13 -24.37
N ALA A 441 -27.57 -5.99 -24.53
CA ALA A 441 -26.77 -6.94 -25.30
C ALA A 441 -26.70 -8.31 -24.59
N VAL A 442 -26.46 -8.28 -23.28
CA VAL A 442 -26.51 -9.46 -22.39
C VAL A 442 -27.58 -9.23 -21.32
N LEU A 443 -28.47 -10.19 -21.14
CA LEU A 443 -29.46 -10.22 -20.07
C LEU A 443 -29.23 -11.43 -19.17
N VAL A 444 -29.00 -11.16 -17.90
CA VAL A 444 -28.99 -12.15 -16.82
C VAL A 444 -30.33 -12.07 -16.10
N SER A 445 -31.08 -13.16 -16.11
CA SER A 445 -32.35 -13.25 -15.37
C SER A 445 -32.56 -14.66 -14.86
N SER A 446 -31.91 -14.96 -13.74
CA SER A 446 -31.91 -16.30 -13.17
C SER A 446 -32.50 -16.29 -11.76
N ILE A 447 -33.31 -17.30 -11.47
CA ILE A 447 -33.82 -17.61 -10.13
C ILE A 447 -33.34 -18.99 -9.65
N SER A 448 -32.41 -19.58 -10.39
CA SER A 448 -31.96 -20.96 -10.22
C SER A 448 -30.59 -21.05 -9.51
N LEU A 449 -30.02 -19.93 -9.05
CA LEU A 449 -28.70 -19.90 -8.41
C LEU A 449 -28.81 -20.29 -6.94
N ASN A 450 -29.08 -21.57 -6.69
CA ASN A 450 -29.14 -22.18 -5.36
C ASN A 450 -28.46 -23.56 -5.41
N PRO A 451 -27.60 -23.92 -4.44
CA PRO A 451 -27.27 -23.24 -3.17
C PRO A 451 -26.23 -22.11 -3.32
N SER A 452 -25.81 -21.50 -2.20
CA SER A 452 -24.89 -20.36 -2.16
C SER A 452 -23.48 -20.59 -2.72
N THR A 453 -23.12 -21.84 -3.04
CA THR A 453 -21.87 -22.18 -3.73
C THR A 453 -21.95 -22.00 -5.24
N LEU A 454 -23.15 -21.78 -5.81
CA LEU A 454 -23.29 -21.52 -7.23
C LEU A 454 -23.04 -20.05 -7.54
N SER A 455 -22.41 -19.82 -8.70
CA SER A 455 -22.23 -18.49 -9.25
C SER A 455 -22.53 -18.49 -10.75
N LEU A 456 -23.06 -17.37 -11.22
CA LEU A 456 -23.19 -17.06 -12.63
C LEU A 456 -22.26 -15.91 -12.94
N THR A 457 -21.29 -16.13 -13.81
CA THR A 457 -20.28 -15.13 -14.15
C THR A 457 -20.43 -14.69 -15.60
N VAL A 458 -20.40 -13.38 -15.84
CA VAL A 458 -20.20 -12.78 -17.17
C VAL A 458 -18.87 -12.04 -17.14
N SER A 459 -17.87 -12.51 -17.91
CA SER A 459 -16.52 -11.96 -17.81
C SER A 459 -15.69 -11.98 -19.10
N GLY A 460 -14.80 -11.02 -19.24
CA GLY A 460 -13.79 -10.99 -20.31
C GLY A 460 -14.27 -10.45 -21.65
N PHE A 461 -15.40 -9.75 -21.69
CA PHE A 461 -15.98 -9.21 -22.93
C PHE A 461 -15.72 -7.72 -23.11
N GLN A 462 -15.54 -7.32 -24.36
CA GLN A 462 -15.77 -5.95 -24.81
C GLN A 462 -17.18 -5.85 -25.39
N ILE A 463 -18.06 -5.09 -24.78
CA ILE A 463 -19.47 -5.01 -25.13
C ILE A 463 -19.77 -3.62 -25.66
N GLN A 464 -20.04 -3.53 -26.96
CA GLN A 464 -20.63 -2.35 -27.56
C GLN A 464 -22.15 -2.43 -27.40
N MET A 465 -22.71 -1.54 -26.59
CA MET A 465 -24.16 -1.45 -26.45
C MET A 465 -24.81 -0.89 -27.73
N ASN A 466 -26.13 -0.98 -27.81
CA ASN A 466 -26.87 -0.45 -28.94
C ASN A 466 -26.68 1.07 -29.07
N LEU A 467 -26.06 1.50 -30.18
CA LEU A 467 -25.71 2.91 -30.37
C LEU A 467 -26.89 3.79 -30.79
N ASN A 468 -28.03 3.21 -31.17
CA ASN A 468 -29.17 3.93 -31.73
C ASN A 468 -30.41 3.90 -30.83
N ALA A 469 -30.57 2.90 -29.97
CA ALA A 469 -31.70 2.81 -29.05
C ALA A 469 -31.69 3.97 -28.02
N ASP A 470 -32.90 4.40 -27.65
CA ASP A 470 -33.14 5.42 -26.62
C ASP A 470 -32.97 4.84 -25.22
N TYR A 471 -33.40 3.59 -25.03
CA TYR A 471 -33.13 2.79 -23.84
C TYR A 471 -32.15 1.67 -24.20
N SER A 472 -30.89 1.83 -23.82
CA SER A 472 -29.82 0.90 -24.19
C SER A 472 -28.95 0.53 -23.00
N THR A 473 -28.58 -0.74 -22.92
CA THR A 473 -27.59 -1.18 -21.94
C THR A 473 -26.67 -2.28 -22.48
N GLY A 474 -25.45 -2.35 -21.98
CA GLY A 474 -24.54 -3.44 -22.32
C GLY A 474 -24.95 -4.74 -21.63
N ILE A 475 -25.05 -4.67 -20.30
CA ILE A 475 -25.41 -5.81 -19.45
C ILE A 475 -26.60 -5.41 -18.58
N GLN A 476 -27.62 -6.24 -18.54
CA GLN A 476 -28.73 -6.10 -17.61
C GLN A 476 -28.82 -7.33 -16.71
N VAL A 477 -28.99 -7.11 -15.40
CA VAL A 477 -29.39 -8.13 -14.43
C VAL A 477 -30.82 -7.82 -14.01
N LEU A 478 -31.75 -8.74 -14.21
CA LEU A 478 -33.18 -8.51 -14.05
C LEU A 478 -33.85 -9.67 -13.29
N ASN A 479 -34.77 -9.35 -12.38
CA ASN A 479 -35.66 -10.33 -11.71
C ASN A 479 -34.90 -11.51 -11.09
N SER A 480 -33.71 -11.25 -10.53
CA SER A 480 -32.83 -12.28 -9.97
C SER A 480 -32.82 -12.23 -8.44
N GLN A 481 -33.95 -11.85 -7.84
CA GLN A 481 -34.20 -11.89 -6.39
C GLN A 481 -34.19 -13.33 -5.86
N PHE A 482 -33.92 -13.48 -4.56
CA PHE A 482 -33.96 -14.76 -3.81
C PHE A 482 -32.87 -15.80 -4.13
N ASN A 483 -31.90 -15.47 -4.99
CA ASN A 483 -30.75 -16.35 -5.23
C ASN A 483 -29.81 -16.39 -4.01
N THR A 484 -29.60 -17.57 -3.42
CA THR A 484 -28.59 -17.73 -2.38
C THR A 484 -27.16 -17.74 -2.95
N GLY A 485 -27.01 -18.14 -4.21
CA GLY A 485 -25.79 -17.99 -5.02
C GLY A 485 -25.58 -16.57 -5.53
N GLN A 486 -24.44 -16.32 -6.18
CA GLN A 486 -24.00 -14.97 -6.53
C GLN A 486 -23.93 -14.73 -8.05
N ILE A 487 -24.44 -13.59 -8.51
CA ILE A 487 -24.24 -13.12 -9.89
C ILE A 487 -22.98 -12.25 -9.92
N LYS A 488 -22.06 -12.55 -10.84
CA LYS A 488 -20.78 -11.86 -10.98
C LYS A 488 -20.65 -11.24 -12.36
N ILE A 489 -20.53 -9.92 -12.40
CA ILE A 489 -20.16 -9.18 -13.61
C ILE A 489 -18.71 -8.75 -13.42
N ALA A 490 -17.78 -9.35 -14.16
CA ALA A 490 -16.36 -9.20 -13.86
C ALA A 490 -15.50 -8.92 -15.11
N GLN A 491 -14.56 -7.98 -15.03
CA GLN A 491 -13.53 -7.78 -16.08
C GLN A 491 -14.11 -7.53 -17.50
N ASN A 492 -15.28 -6.88 -17.59
CA ASN A 492 -15.85 -6.49 -18.87
C ASN A 492 -15.54 -5.02 -19.18
N ILE A 493 -15.41 -4.69 -20.46
CA ILE A 493 -15.39 -3.32 -20.95
C ILE A 493 -16.70 -3.06 -21.65
N VAL A 494 -17.58 -2.26 -21.06
CA VAL A 494 -18.84 -1.84 -21.66
C VAL A 494 -18.74 -0.40 -22.11
N PHE A 495 -19.19 -0.12 -23.32
CA PHE A 495 -19.21 1.23 -23.87
C PHE A 495 -20.36 1.40 -24.84
N GLY A 496 -20.91 2.61 -24.91
CA GLY A 496 -21.70 3.01 -26.07
C GLY A 496 -21.23 4.29 -26.70
N ASN A 497 -22.19 5.00 -27.33
CA ASN A 497 -21.82 6.08 -28.24
C ASN A 497 -21.25 7.24 -27.45
N GLU A 498 -20.05 7.70 -27.77
CA GLU A 498 -19.46 8.88 -27.15
C GLU A 498 -19.69 10.14 -27.98
N ILE A 499 -20.22 9.98 -29.20
CA ILE A 499 -20.57 11.09 -30.08
C ILE A 499 -21.80 11.80 -29.53
N PRO A 500 -21.77 13.14 -29.40
CA PRO A 500 -22.94 13.90 -28.98
C PRO A 500 -24.15 13.62 -29.89
N SER A 501 -25.27 13.27 -29.28
CA SER A 501 -26.58 13.18 -29.91
C SER A 501 -27.62 13.85 -29.02
N THR A 502 -28.82 14.06 -29.55
CA THR A 502 -29.97 14.51 -28.76
C THR A 502 -31.06 13.46 -28.81
N GLY A 503 -31.72 13.22 -27.70
CA GLY A 503 -32.72 12.17 -27.56
C GLY A 503 -33.21 12.02 -26.14
N ASP A 504 -34.38 11.41 -25.98
CA ASP A 504 -34.90 11.03 -24.67
C ASP A 504 -34.48 9.58 -24.33
N GLY A 505 -34.61 9.19 -23.06
CA GLY A 505 -34.32 7.83 -22.61
C GLY A 505 -33.04 7.68 -21.79
N PHE A 506 -32.54 6.45 -21.71
CA PHE A 506 -31.50 6.01 -20.77
C PHE A 506 -30.38 5.26 -21.47
N ARG A 507 -29.15 5.65 -21.17
CA ARG A 507 -27.93 4.96 -21.62
C ARG A 507 -27.14 4.46 -20.44
N VAL A 508 -27.10 3.15 -20.27
CA VAL A 508 -26.57 2.54 -19.05
C VAL A 508 -25.53 1.50 -19.40
N GLY A 509 -24.31 1.58 -18.87
CA GLY A 509 -23.31 0.51 -19.06
C GLY A 509 -23.80 -0.82 -18.46
N LEU A 510 -24.12 -0.80 -17.16
CA LEU A 510 -24.68 -1.92 -16.41
C LEU A 510 -26.00 -1.52 -15.71
N LEU A 511 -27.06 -2.26 -15.98
CA LEU A 511 -28.37 -2.09 -15.35
C LEU A 511 -28.66 -3.25 -14.39
N VAL A 512 -29.01 -2.97 -13.13
CA VAL A 512 -29.38 -4.01 -12.14
C VAL A 512 -30.77 -3.70 -11.59
N ASN A 513 -31.75 -4.50 -11.96
CA ASN A 513 -33.16 -4.30 -11.63
C ASN A 513 -33.72 -5.53 -10.91
N GLU A 514 -34.48 -5.30 -9.84
CA GLU A 514 -35.18 -6.35 -9.08
C GLU A 514 -34.29 -7.58 -8.82
N SER A 515 -33.08 -7.35 -8.32
CA SER A 515 -32.05 -8.40 -8.18
C SER A 515 -31.20 -8.21 -6.92
N ASP A 516 -30.80 -9.31 -6.29
CA ASP A 516 -29.98 -9.30 -5.07
C ASP A 516 -28.68 -10.10 -5.27
N ASN A 517 -27.72 -9.97 -4.35
CA ASN A 517 -26.45 -10.71 -4.36
C ASN A 517 -25.63 -10.58 -5.66
N VAL A 518 -25.44 -9.35 -6.13
CA VAL A 518 -24.70 -9.04 -7.35
C VAL A 518 -23.33 -8.47 -7.01
N LEU A 519 -22.27 -9.10 -7.51
CA LEU A 519 -20.89 -8.61 -7.42
C LEU A 519 -20.44 -8.06 -8.77
N VAL A 520 -20.09 -6.78 -8.80
CA VAL A 520 -19.58 -6.07 -9.97
C VAL A 520 -18.12 -5.73 -9.70
N THR A 521 -17.18 -6.35 -10.43
CA THR A 521 -15.75 -6.13 -10.15
C THR A 521 -14.81 -6.09 -11.35
N GLY A 522 -13.83 -5.18 -11.33
CA GLY A 522 -12.83 -5.10 -12.39
C GLY A 522 -13.37 -4.65 -13.74
N ASN A 523 -14.59 -4.13 -13.81
CA ASN A 523 -15.19 -3.70 -15.07
C ASN A 523 -14.81 -2.26 -15.41
N TRP A 524 -14.83 -1.95 -16.70
CA TRP A 524 -14.87 -0.58 -17.19
C TRP A 524 -16.25 -0.33 -17.81
N LEU A 525 -17.10 0.37 -17.06
CA LEU A 525 -18.49 0.62 -17.40
C LEU A 525 -18.67 2.06 -17.84
N ARG A 526 -18.83 2.26 -19.14
CA ARG A 526 -19.20 3.55 -19.71
C ARG A 526 -20.63 3.46 -20.20
N GLY A 527 -21.44 4.43 -19.78
CA GLY A 527 -22.78 4.64 -20.34
C GLY A 527 -22.69 5.06 -21.80
N GLY A 528 -23.41 6.11 -22.19
CA GLY A 528 -23.30 6.64 -23.53
C GLY A 528 -23.87 8.04 -23.65
N SER A 529 -23.31 8.82 -24.56
CA SER A 529 -23.68 10.20 -24.75
C SER A 529 -25.04 10.38 -25.43
N GLY A 530 -25.70 11.48 -25.08
CA GLY A 530 -26.74 12.10 -25.90
C GLY A 530 -28.16 11.57 -25.76
N ARG A 531 -28.49 10.95 -24.62
CA ARG A 531 -29.85 10.65 -24.14
C ARG A 531 -30.11 11.46 -22.87
N ARG A 532 -31.37 11.63 -22.47
CA ARG A 532 -31.75 12.40 -21.28
C ARG A 532 -31.01 11.96 -20.01
N PHE A 533 -30.81 10.66 -19.82
CA PHE A 533 -30.02 10.14 -18.71
C PHE A 533 -28.90 9.23 -19.20
N SER A 534 -27.71 9.39 -18.60
CA SER A 534 -26.57 8.53 -18.89
C SER A 534 -25.89 8.06 -17.61
N PHE A 535 -25.68 6.75 -17.52
CA PHE A 535 -25.16 6.08 -16.35
C PHE A 535 -24.04 5.11 -16.72
N GLY A 536 -22.95 5.11 -15.95
CA GLY A 536 -21.99 4.01 -16.03
C GLY A 536 -22.64 2.72 -15.52
N ALA A 537 -23.28 2.80 -14.35
CA ALA A 537 -24.16 1.77 -13.82
C ALA A 537 -25.41 2.39 -13.16
N PHE A 538 -26.54 1.70 -13.26
CA PHE A 538 -27.82 2.11 -12.69
C PHE A 538 -28.47 0.97 -11.92
N LEU A 539 -28.93 1.24 -10.70
CA LEU A 539 -29.48 0.27 -9.78
C LEU A 539 -30.94 0.58 -9.44
N GLU A 540 -31.81 -0.39 -9.66
CA GLU A 540 -33.21 -0.43 -9.26
C GLU A 540 -33.50 -1.77 -8.55
N ALA A 541 -32.84 -1.99 -7.41
CA ALA A 541 -32.68 -3.31 -6.81
C ALA A 541 -32.92 -3.32 -5.28
N SER A 542 -33.06 -4.52 -4.70
CA SER A 542 -33.52 -4.76 -3.32
C SER A 542 -32.45 -5.42 -2.42
N GLY A 543 -31.17 -5.16 -2.69
CA GLY A 543 -30.06 -5.82 -2.01
C GLY A 543 -30.12 -5.73 -0.48
N THR A 544 -30.03 -6.88 0.20
CA THR A 544 -30.08 -6.99 1.66
C THR A 544 -28.68 -7.20 2.25
N ALA A 545 -28.51 -7.02 3.56
CA ALA A 545 -27.23 -7.31 4.22
C ALA A 545 -26.71 -8.75 4.02
N ALA A 546 -27.62 -9.72 3.83
CA ALA A 546 -27.27 -11.12 3.55
C ALA A 546 -26.97 -11.39 2.07
N GLN A 547 -27.55 -10.59 1.17
CA GLN A 547 -27.43 -10.70 -0.28
C GLN A 547 -27.06 -9.33 -0.88
N PRO A 548 -25.87 -8.81 -0.56
CA PRO A 548 -25.50 -7.44 -0.86
C PRO A 548 -25.26 -7.22 -2.36
N ILE A 549 -25.38 -5.97 -2.79
CA ILE A 549 -24.90 -5.52 -4.10
C ILE A 549 -23.56 -4.82 -3.87
N ILE A 550 -22.52 -5.33 -4.53
CA ILE A 550 -21.14 -4.92 -4.29
C ILE A 550 -20.53 -4.41 -5.59
N PHE A 551 -20.03 -3.17 -5.57
CA PHE A 551 -19.18 -2.60 -6.61
C PHE A 551 -17.76 -2.50 -6.08
N TYR A 552 -16.83 -3.23 -6.70
CA TYR A 552 -15.46 -3.36 -6.24
C TYR A 552 -14.42 -3.27 -7.37
N ARG A 553 -13.51 -2.29 -7.35
CA ARG A 553 -12.45 -2.13 -8.37
C ARG A 553 -12.94 -1.92 -9.79
N ASN A 554 -13.98 -1.10 -9.97
CA ASN A 554 -14.48 -0.74 -11.30
C ASN A 554 -14.03 0.66 -11.70
N LEU A 555 -13.84 0.87 -13.00
CA LEU A 555 -13.88 2.18 -13.64
C LEU A 555 -15.33 2.42 -14.09
N ILE A 556 -16.00 3.44 -13.56
CA ILE A 556 -17.40 3.69 -13.87
C ILE A 556 -17.55 5.14 -14.31
N ASP A 557 -18.14 5.36 -15.48
CA ASP A 557 -18.25 6.70 -16.07
C ASP A 557 -19.64 6.92 -16.67
N GLY A 558 -20.27 8.02 -16.28
CA GLY A 558 -21.57 8.44 -16.81
C GLY A 558 -21.51 9.02 -18.22
N LEU A 559 -20.36 9.47 -18.70
CA LEU A 559 -20.23 10.25 -19.95
C LEU A 559 -21.10 11.53 -19.92
N ALA A 560 -21.87 11.84 -20.96
CA ALA A 560 -22.66 13.07 -21.04
C ALA A 560 -24.10 12.86 -21.52
N GLU A 561 -25.08 13.26 -20.73
CA GLU A 561 -26.48 13.31 -21.17
C GLU A 561 -26.72 14.36 -22.27
N ASP A 562 -27.91 14.32 -22.86
CA ASP A 562 -28.43 15.39 -23.71
C ASP A 562 -28.64 16.67 -22.86
N PRO A 563 -27.85 17.74 -23.11
CA PRO A 563 -27.93 18.96 -22.30
C PRO A 563 -29.25 19.72 -22.47
N THR A 564 -30.07 19.40 -23.48
CA THR A 564 -31.37 20.03 -23.72
C THR A 564 -32.54 19.29 -23.11
N GLY A 565 -32.35 18.01 -22.74
CA GLY A 565 -33.41 17.11 -22.27
C GLY A 565 -33.75 17.22 -20.78
N GLY A 566 -33.03 18.05 -20.00
CA GLY A 566 -33.31 18.27 -18.58
C GLY A 566 -33.05 17.05 -17.68
N GLY A 567 -32.17 16.13 -18.09
CA GLY A 567 -31.68 15.04 -17.23
C GLY A 567 -30.25 15.28 -16.76
N PHE A 568 -29.53 14.20 -16.47
CA PHE A 568 -28.18 14.26 -15.89
C PHE A 568 -27.36 13.00 -16.23
N SER A 569 -26.05 13.11 -16.05
CA SER A 569 -25.08 12.03 -16.16
C SER A 569 -24.59 11.63 -14.77
N SER A 570 -24.46 10.34 -14.51
CA SER A 570 -23.83 9.85 -13.27
C SER A 570 -22.96 8.63 -13.52
N ALA A 571 -21.85 8.48 -12.79
CA ALA A 571 -21.15 7.19 -12.83
C ALA A 571 -22.04 6.09 -12.27
N LEU A 572 -22.63 6.32 -11.09
CA LEU A 572 -23.48 5.36 -10.40
C LEU A 572 -24.81 5.99 -10.00
N GLY A 573 -25.90 5.57 -10.64
CA GLY A 573 -27.26 5.96 -10.28
C GLY A 573 -27.93 4.90 -9.41
N ILE A 574 -28.62 5.32 -8.35
CA ILE A 574 -29.34 4.46 -7.41
C ILE A 574 -30.77 4.96 -7.22
N GLU A 575 -31.74 4.11 -7.56
CA GLU A 575 -33.18 4.34 -7.46
C GLU A 575 -33.83 3.13 -6.77
N THR A 576 -33.94 3.11 -5.43
CA THR A 576 -34.39 1.90 -4.72
C THR A 576 -35.21 2.21 -3.48
N GLY A 577 -36.22 1.38 -3.17
CA GLY A 577 -37.04 1.49 -1.95
C GLY A 577 -36.72 0.49 -0.82
N SER A 578 -35.65 -0.31 -0.90
CA SER A 578 -35.24 -1.23 0.19
C SER A 578 -33.80 -1.76 0.03
N LEU A 579 -32.82 -0.87 0.00
CA LEU A 579 -31.40 -1.25 -0.12
C LEU A 579 -30.71 -1.19 1.26
N ASP A 580 -30.39 -2.35 1.83
CA ASP A 580 -29.76 -2.53 3.16
C ASP A 580 -28.38 -3.23 3.09
N GLY A 581 -27.90 -3.51 1.89
CA GLY A 581 -26.64 -4.22 1.65
C GLY A 581 -25.85 -3.67 0.48
N PHE A 582 -25.68 -2.35 0.38
CA PHE A 582 -24.93 -1.74 -0.72
C PHE A 582 -23.51 -1.37 -0.32
N ILE A 583 -22.53 -1.92 -1.05
CA ILE A 583 -21.11 -1.73 -0.78
C ILE A 583 -20.43 -1.21 -2.05
N VAL A 584 -19.80 -0.05 -1.96
CA VAL A 584 -19.00 0.56 -3.03
C VAL A 584 -17.59 0.75 -2.50
N ALA A 585 -16.67 -0.10 -2.93
CA ALA A 585 -15.30 -0.13 -2.43
C ALA A 585 -14.26 -0.07 -3.54
N GLU A 586 -13.20 0.72 -3.38
CA GLU A 586 -12.06 0.72 -4.31
C GLU A 586 -12.43 1.02 -5.77
N ASN A 587 -13.42 1.88 -6.05
CA ASN A 587 -13.82 2.22 -7.43
C ASN A 587 -13.25 3.59 -7.85
N LYS A 588 -13.13 3.76 -9.15
CA LYS A 588 -12.78 5.03 -9.81
C LYS A 588 -14.00 5.55 -10.57
N LEU A 589 -14.62 6.61 -10.07
CA LEU A 589 -15.85 7.17 -10.64
C LEU A 589 -15.57 8.43 -11.45
N ASN A 590 -16.11 8.49 -12.67
CA ASN A 590 -15.93 9.56 -13.66
C ASN A 590 -14.46 9.88 -14.00
N ALA A 591 -13.57 8.90 -13.86
CA ALA A 591 -12.15 8.99 -14.20
C ALA A 591 -11.94 9.33 -15.69
N TYR A 592 -12.72 8.73 -16.59
CA TYR A 592 -12.66 8.99 -18.02
C TYR A 592 -13.12 10.41 -18.35
N GLN A 593 -14.13 10.92 -17.64
CA GLN A 593 -14.61 12.28 -17.81
C GLN A 593 -13.56 13.32 -17.34
N TYR A 594 -12.81 13.02 -16.28
CA TYR A 594 -11.66 13.84 -15.86
C TYR A 594 -10.58 13.91 -16.95
N LEU A 595 -10.24 12.78 -17.56
CA LEU A 595 -9.23 12.71 -18.63
C LEU A 595 -9.69 13.39 -19.93
N ASN A 596 -10.99 13.41 -20.17
CA ASN A 596 -11.59 13.98 -21.37
C ASN A 596 -12.43 15.21 -21.01
N PRO A 597 -11.81 16.38 -20.76
CA PRO A 597 -12.50 17.59 -20.31
C PRO A 597 -13.49 18.17 -21.34
N SER A 598 -13.51 17.66 -22.58
CA SER A 598 -14.53 17.98 -23.59
C SER A 598 -15.88 17.33 -23.33
N ILE A 599 -15.93 16.28 -22.49
CA ILE A 599 -17.17 15.63 -22.07
C ILE A 599 -17.79 16.49 -20.96
N THR A 600 -18.67 17.40 -21.34
CA THR A 600 -19.30 18.38 -20.43
C THR A 600 -20.83 18.23 -20.43
N PRO A 601 -21.38 17.33 -19.62
CA PRO A 601 -22.81 17.27 -19.39
C PRO A 601 -23.35 18.57 -18.78
N ASN A 602 -24.67 18.74 -18.81
CA ASN A 602 -25.35 19.83 -18.13
C ASN A 602 -25.30 19.61 -16.60
N ILE A 603 -25.60 18.39 -16.14
CA ILE A 603 -25.50 17.98 -14.73
C ILE A 603 -24.73 16.66 -14.65
N SER A 604 -23.75 16.59 -13.76
CA SER A 604 -22.87 15.43 -13.60
C SER A 604 -22.76 15.03 -12.14
N PHE A 605 -22.87 13.73 -11.88
CA PHE A 605 -22.69 13.17 -10.56
C PHE A 605 -21.65 12.04 -10.53
N GLY A 606 -20.85 11.97 -9.47
CA GLY A 606 -20.10 10.74 -9.17
C GLY A 606 -21.09 9.62 -8.83
N MET A 607 -21.92 9.86 -7.82
CA MET A 607 -23.02 8.98 -7.43
C MET A 607 -24.27 9.81 -7.20
N SER A 608 -25.42 9.33 -7.67
CA SER A 608 -26.71 9.97 -7.47
C SER A 608 -27.72 9.00 -6.88
N PHE A 609 -28.38 9.43 -5.82
CA PHE A 609 -29.50 8.73 -5.21
C PHE A 609 -30.80 9.44 -5.62
N SER A 610 -31.88 8.71 -5.85
CA SER A 610 -33.19 9.29 -6.18
C SER A 610 -34.32 8.88 -5.24
N ASP A 611 -34.11 7.89 -4.37
CA ASP A 611 -35.10 7.39 -3.40
C ASP A 611 -34.44 6.97 -2.07
N GLU A 612 -35.25 6.62 -1.06
CA GLU A 612 -34.82 6.25 0.30
C GLU A 612 -33.94 4.98 0.31
N ILE A 613 -32.72 5.09 0.84
CA ILE A 613 -31.85 3.94 1.08
C ILE A 613 -31.69 3.68 2.58
N ILE A 614 -31.76 2.41 2.99
CA ILE A 614 -31.69 2.02 4.40
C ILE A 614 -30.25 2.14 4.89
N SER A 615 -29.30 1.51 4.18
CA SER A 615 -27.89 1.60 4.53
C SER A 615 -26.95 1.43 3.32
N ALA A 616 -25.87 2.23 3.28
CA ALA A 616 -24.83 2.14 2.26
C ALA A 616 -23.43 2.31 2.86
N THR A 617 -22.47 1.51 2.39
CA THR A 617 -21.05 1.59 2.75
C THR A 617 -20.22 1.97 1.52
N ILE A 618 -19.64 3.17 1.55
CA ILE A 618 -18.86 3.77 0.46
C ILE A 618 -17.46 4.03 1.00
N ILE A 619 -16.49 3.23 0.58
CA ILE A 619 -15.17 3.21 1.20
C ILE A 619 -14.04 3.16 0.17
N ASN A 620 -12.96 3.94 0.40
CA ASN A 620 -11.75 3.91 -0.41
C ASN A 620 -12.01 4.12 -1.92
N ASN A 621 -12.95 4.99 -2.31
CA ASN A 621 -13.19 5.29 -3.72
C ASN A 621 -12.52 6.60 -4.14
N ASP A 622 -12.11 6.67 -5.39
CA ASP A 622 -11.76 7.93 -6.06
C ASP A 622 -12.98 8.45 -6.82
N ILE A 623 -13.50 9.60 -6.40
CA ILE A 623 -14.77 10.13 -6.88
C ILE A 623 -14.53 11.48 -7.54
N TYR A 624 -14.57 11.53 -8.87
CA TYR A 624 -14.61 12.79 -9.59
C TYR A 624 -16.03 13.37 -9.57
N VAL A 625 -16.18 14.61 -9.10
CA VAL A 625 -17.48 15.32 -9.03
C VAL A 625 -18.14 15.53 -10.40
N GLY A 626 -17.37 15.36 -11.46
CA GLY A 626 -17.81 15.45 -12.85
C GLY A 626 -17.53 16.81 -13.49
N ASN A 627 -17.66 16.87 -14.82
CA ASN A 627 -17.65 18.13 -15.57
C ASN A 627 -19.09 18.61 -15.71
N SER A 628 -19.37 19.90 -15.53
CA SER A 628 -20.71 20.45 -15.81
C SER A 628 -20.61 21.78 -16.54
N SER A 629 -21.44 21.96 -17.57
CA SER A 629 -21.63 23.23 -18.28
C SER A 629 -22.59 24.19 -17.57
N ASN A 630 -23.40 23.70 -16.62
CA ASN A 630 -24.33 24.51 -15.85
C ASN A 630 -23.59 25.22 -14.70
N PRO A 631 -23.60 26.56 -14.62
CA PRO A 631 -22.88 27.31 -13.60
C PRO A 631 -23.52 27.19 -12.20
N THR A 632 -24.68 26.56 -12.07
CA THR A 632 -25.41 26.42 -10.80
C THR A 632 -24.63 25.52 -9.84
N LEU A 633 -24.42 25.98 -8.61
CA LEU A 633 -23.80 25.21 -7.53
C LEU A 633 -24.52 23.86 -7.35
N GLY A 634 -23.76 22.76 -7.39
CA GLY A 634 -24.28 21.40 -7.29
C GLY A 634 -24.53 20.71 -8.63
N SER A 635 -24.35 21.41 -9.76
CA SER A 635 -24.47 20.78 -11.08
C SER A 635 -23.34 19.79 -11.37
N ALA A 636 -22.21 19.88 -10.68
CA ALA A 636 -21.20 18.83 -10.60
C ALA A 636 -21.10 18.39 -9.13
N THR A 637 -21.58 17.20 -8.79
CA THR A 637 -21.57 16.72 -7.39
C THR A 637 -20.94 15.34 -7.27
N GLY A 638 -20.00 15.15 -6.34
CA GLY A 638 -19.40 13.84 -6.09
C GLY A 638 -20.43 12.81 -5.62
N ILE A 639 -21.10 13.08 -4.50
CA ILE A 639 -22.22 12.28 -4.02
C ILE A 639 -23.44 13.18 -3.86
N PHE A 640 -24.50 12.89 -4.60
CA PHE A 640 -25.76 13.63 -4.55
C PHE A 640 -26.85 12.77 -3.90
N LEU A 641 -27.21 13.10 -2.67
CA LEU A 641 -28.36 12.55 -1.95
C LEU A 641 -29.43 13.65 -1.83
N PRO A 642 -30.55 13.54 -2.56
CA PRO A 642 -31.66 14.48 -2.46
C PRO A 642 -32.37 14.35 -1.10
N ASN A 643 -33.45 15.12 -0.93
CA ASN A 643 -34.30 15.10 0.25
C ASN A 643 -35.18 13.82 0.22
N VAL A 644 -34.56 12.67 0.49
CA VAL A 644 -35.15 11.33 0.42
C VAL A 644 -34.99 10.59 1.76
N GLY A 645 -35.79 10.96 2.75
CA GLY A 645 -35.94 10.21 4.01
C GLY A 645 -34.68 10.03 4.88
N PRO A 646 -34.79 9.37 6.06
CA PRO A 646 -33.64 9.10 6.92
C PRO A 646 -32.77 7.99 6.32
N THR A 647 -31.60 8.37 5.82
CA THR A 647 -30.61 7.45 5.22
C THR A 647 -29.39 7.28 6.12
N PHE A 648 -28.96 6.04 6.38
CA PHE A 648 -27.74 5.75 7.14
C PHE A 648 -26.53 5.49 6.22
N LEU A 649 -25.60 6.43 6.16
CA LEU A 649 -24.41 6.35 5.29
C LEU A 649 -23.12 6.10 6.07
N LYS A 650 -22.27 5.23 5.54
CA LYS A 650 -20.85 5.12 5.93
C LYS A 650 -19.99 5.52 4.75
N ILE A 651 -19.45 6.73 4.78
CA ILE A 651 -18.57 7.29 3.74
C ILE A 651 -17.17 7.44 4.32
N LEU A 652 -16.29 6.50 4.01
CA LEU A 652 -15.00 6.35 4.68
C LEU A 652 -13.84 6.41 3.68
N ASN A 653 -12.78 7.17 3.99
CA ASN A 653 -11.50 7.11 3.26
C ASN A 653 -11.60 7.35 1.75
N ASN A 654 -12.61 8.09 1.27
CA ASN A 654 -12.76 8.40 -0.16
C ASN A 654 -11.98 9.66 -0.53
N GLN A 655 -11.51 9.71 -1.77
CA GLN A 655 -10.86 10.86 -2.39
C GLN A 655 -11.84 11.57 -3.32
N PHE A 656 -12.36 12.74 -2.92
CA PHE A 656 -13.21 13.57 -3.77
C PHE A 656 -12.35 14.52 -4.59
N ILE A 657 -12.56 14.52 -5.91
CA ILE A 657 -11.73 15.24 -6.88
C ILE A 657 -12.62 16.22 -7.64
N ALA A 658 -12.19 17.48 -7.71
CA ALA A 658 -12.89 18.52 -8.44
C ALA A 658 -11.95 19.31 -9.35
N LYS A 659 -12.52 20.00 -10.33
CA LYS A 659 -11.76 20.91 -11.18
C LYS A 659 -11.44 22.20 -10.43
N ALA A 660 -10.17 22.57 -10.37
CA ALA A 660 -9.75 23.85 -9.80
C ALA A 660 -10.53 25.01 -10.44
N SER A 661 -10.99 25.97 -9.64
CA SER A 661 -11.76 27.17 -10.03
C SER A 661 -13.21 26.97 -10.51
N SER A 662 -13.76 25.75 -10.44
CA SER A 662 -15.19 25.52 -10.71
C SER A 662 -16.05 25.99 -9.53
N THR A 663 -16.99 26.91 -9.78
CA THR A 663 -17.96 27.38 -8.76
C THR A 663 -19.23 26.53 -8.70
N ASN A 664 -19.42 25.62 -9.66
CA ASN A 664 -20.57 24.73 -9.74
C ASN A 664 -20.36 23.37 -9.07
N SER A 665 -19.16 23.10 -8.53
CA SER A 665 -18.80 21.82 -7.92
C SER A 665 -19.19 21.74 -6.44
N ILE A 666 -19.69 20.57 -6.03
CA ILE A 666 -19.90 20.17 -4.64
C ILE A 666 -19.28 18.78 -4.46
N GLY A 667 -18.60 18.55 -3.34
CA GLY A 667 -18.00 17.23 -3.06
C GLY A 667 -19.08 16.24 -2.72
N MET A 668 -20.00 16.67 -1.86
CA MET A 668 -21.12 15.88 -1.39
C MET A 668 -22.29 16.76 -1.01
N SER A 669 -23.50 16.37 -1.42
CA SER A 669 -24.77 16.96 -0.99
C SER A 669 -25.57 15.90 -0.25
N LEU A 670 -25.74 16.08 1.07
CA LEU A 670 -26.49 15.21 1.98
C LEU A 670 -27.58 16.03 2.66
N LEU A 671 -28.70 16.30 1.98
CA LEU A 671 -29.71 17.19 2.55
C LEU A 671 -30.56 16.56 3.68
N GLN A 672 -30.53 15.23 3.84
CA GLN A 672 -31.35 14.48 4.82
C GLN A 672 -30.71 13.20 5.41
N ALA A 673 -29.39 13.04 5.36
CA ALA A 673 -28.73 11.92 6.02
C ALA A 673 -29.05 11.83 7.54
N ASP A 674 -29.14 10.61 8.04
CA ASP A 674 -29.43 10.34 9.45
C ASP A 674 -28.31 10.85 10.36
N ALA A 675 -28.65 11.26 11.58
CA ALA A 675 -27.69 11.73 12.58
C ALA A 675 -26.60 10.68 12.92
N SER A 676 -26.87 9.40 12.68
CA SER A 676 -25.96 8.28 12.90
C SER A 676 -24.99 8.05 11.73
N SER A 677 -25.16 8.74 10.59
CA SER A 677 -24.28 8.61 9.44
C SER A 677 -22.82 8.96 9.81
N VAL A 678 -21.87 8.20 9.28
CA VAL A 678 -20.43 8.36 9.55
C VAL A 678 -19.74 8.76 8.26
N VAL A 679 -19.22 9.99 8.21
CA VAL A 679 -18.47 10.54 7.08
C VAL A 679 -17.07 10.87 7.60
N ARG A 680 -16.10 9.96 7.49
CA ARG A 680 -14.79 10.13 8.15
C ARG A 680 -13.62 9.73 7.27
N GLY A 681 -12.46 10.34 7.53
CA GLY A 681 -11.21 10.03 6.84
C GLY A 681 -11.22 10.35 5.35
N ASN A 682 -12.17 11.13 4.84
CA ASN A 682 -12.25 11.49 3.43
C ASN A 682 -11.44 12.76 3.15
N ASN A 683 -10.85 12.83 1.95
CA ASN A 683 -10.25 14.05 1.43
C ASN A 683 -11.18 14.72 0.42
N PHE A 684 -11.42 16.01 0.61
CA PHE A 684 -12.17 16.84 -0.33
C PHE A 684 -11.23 17.79 -1.04
N PHE A 685 -11.20 17.76 -2.38
CA PHE A 685 -10.39 18.70 -3.15
C PHE A 685 -10.58 20.15 -2.67
N VAL A 686 -9.48 20.91 -2.55
CA VAL A 686 -9.46 22.25 -1.92
C VAL A 686 -10.61 23.14 -2.39
N ASN A 687 -11.29 23.79 -1.44
CA ASN A 687 -12.46 24.65 -1.65
C ASN A 687 -13.69 23.97 -2.25
N THR A 688 -13.72 22.64 -2.34
CA THR A 688 -14.93 21.91 -2.74
C THR A 688 -15.89 21.86 -1.55
N PRO A 689 -17.07 22.46 -1.63
CA PRO A 689 -18.00 22.51 -0.52
C PRO A 689 -18.71 21.18 -0.27
N ILE A 690 -19.20 21.01 0.95
CA ILE A 690 -20.14 19.96 1.36
C ILE A 690 -21.46 20.65 1.71
N GLN A 691 -22.56 20.12 1.19
CA GLN A 691 -23.89 20.65 1.43
C GLN A 691 -24.69 19.68 2.31
N VAL A 692 -24.85 20.00 3.59
CA VAL A 692 -25.64 19.19 4.55
C VAL A 692 -26.99 19.84 4.90
N THR A 693 -27.12 21.13 4.60
CA THR A 693 -28.35 21.93 4.70
C THR A 693 -28.46 22.75 3.41
N PRO A 694 -29.45 23.64 3.24
CA PRO A 694 -29.45 24.53 2.07
C PRO A 694 -28.15 25.34 1.91
N ASP A 695 -27.39 25.51 3.00
CA ASP A 695 -26.12 26.24 3.02
C ASP A 695 -24.89 25.32 2.80
N PRO A 696 -23.90 25.75 2.00
CA PRO A 696 -22.64 25.02 1.82
C PRO A 696 -21.66 25.23 2.99
N TYR A 697 -20.85 24.21 3.25
CA TYR A 697 -19.81 24.15 4.28
C TYR A 697 -18.45 23.83 3.64
N ILE A 698 -17.37 24.33 4.23
CA ILE A 698 -15.98 24.06 3.84
C ILE A 698 -15.16 23.72 5.08
N PHE A 699 -14.05 23.00 4.91
CA PHE A 699 -13.14 22.73 6.02
C PHE A 699 -12.26 23.96 6.34
N CYS A 700 -12.27 24.35 7.61
CA CYS A 700 -11.40 25.35 8.20
C CYS A 700 -10.48 24.63 9.21
N GLY A 701 -9.27 24.28 8.78
CA GLY A 701 -8.48 23.27 9.49
C GLY A 701 -9.20 21.91 9.46
N SER A 702 -9.37 21.27 10.61
CA SER A 702 -10.11 20.01 10.74
C SER A 702 -11.61 20.18 11.01
N VAL A 703 -12.12 21.42 11.02
CA VAL A 703 -13.51 21.71 11.38
C VAL A 703 -14.31 22.11 10.15
N LEU A 704 -15.38 21.37 9.87
CA LEU A 704 -16.34 21.71 8.82
C LEU A 704 -17.21 22.89 9.28
N ALA A 705 -17.19 23.99 8.53
CA ALA A 705 -17.81 25.26 8.92
C ALA A 705 -18.35 26.03 7.71
N ARG A 706 -19.27 26.98 7.93
CA ARG A 706 -19.80 27.83 6.84
C ARG A 706 -18.79 28.86 6.33
N GLY A 707 -17.75 29.11 7.10
CA GLY A 707 -16.68 30.02 6.73
C GLY A 707 -15.44 29.84 7.58
N CYS A 708 -14.34 30.39 7.09
CA CYS A 708 -13.05 30.36 7.76
C CYS A 708 -12.43 31.76 7.71
N VAL A 709 -12.27 32.41 8.86
CA VAL A 709 -11.63 33.73 8.96
C VAL A 709 -10.37 33.59 9.78
N LEU A 710 -9.21 33.83 9.16
CA LEU A 710 -7.89 33.69 9.79
C LEU A 710 -7.68 32.31 10.46
N GLY A 711 -8.20 31.23 9.85
CA GLY A 711 -8.12 29.87 10.40
C GLY A 711 -9.13 29.57 11.51
N VAL A 712 -10.04 30.49 11.82
CA VAL A 712 -11.10 30.29 12.82
C VAL A 712 -12.41 29.88 12.14
N PRO A 713 -13.01 28.73 12.50
CA PRO A 713 -14.26 28.28 11.92
C PRO A 713 -15.43 29.15 12.36
N ILE A 714 -16.29 29.54 11.41
CA ILE A 714 -17.54 30.29 11.65
C ILE A 714 -18.72 29.36 11.42
N LEU A 715 -19.62 29.26 12.41
CA LEU A 715 -20.80 28.39 12.37
C LEU A 715 -20.42 26.93 12.04
N PRO A 716 -19.70 26.25 12.95
CA PRO A 716 -19.27 24.86 12.73
C PRO A 716 -20.48 23.92 12.62
N ILE A 717 -20.32 22.85 11.83
CA ILE A 717 -21.37 21.84 11.63
C ILE A 717 -21.79 21.17 12.94
N SER A 718 -20.92 21.13 13.95
CA SER A 718 -21.22 20.56 15.28
C SER A 718 -22.37 21.26 16.01
N SER A 719 -22.84 22.42 15.50
CA SER A 719 -24.06 23.07 15.94
C SER A 719 -25.35 22.43 15.37
N LEU A 720 -25.20 21.45 14.48
CA LEU A 720 -26.26 20.69 13.83
C LEU A 720 -26.14 19.21 14.23
N SER A 721 -27.26 18.54 14.49
CA SER A 721 -27.31 17.11 14.82
C SER A 721 -27.23 16.23 13.55
N PHE A 722 -26.14 16.35 12.78
CA PHE A 722 -26.05 15.75 11.45
C PHE A 722 -24.71 15.03 11.23
N GLY A 723 -24.72 13.70 11.36
CA GLY A 723 -23.59 12.80 11.12
C GLY A 723 -22.29 13.08 11.90
N ASP A 724 -21.32 12.18 11.78
CA ASP A 724 -19.95 12.39 12.25
C ASP A 724 -19.05 12.76 11.07
N PHE A 725 -18.57 14.01 11.02
CA PHE A 725 -17.68 14.56 9.99
C PHE A 725 -16.22 14.70 10.47
N SER A 726 -15.86 14.10 11.59
CA SER A 726 -14.51 14.18 12.13
C SER A 726 -13.48 13.58 11.16
N THR A 727 -12.20 13.97 11.30
CA THR A 727 -11.06 13.38 10.57
C THR A 727 -11.07 13.53 9.04
N ASN A 728 -12.06 14.21 8.46
CA ASN A 728 -11.98 14.65 7.07
C ASN A 728 -11.09 15.89 6.93
N TYR A 729 -10.58 16.11 5.72
CA TYR A 729 -9.69 17.22 5.42
C TYR A 729 -9.85 17.69 3.97
N ASN A 730 -9.21 18.80 3.61
CA ASN A 730 -9.31 19.38 2.27
C ASN A 730 -7.95 19.76 1.66
N ASP A 731 -7.31 18.79 1.01
CA ASP A 731 -6.03 19.00 0.33
C ASP A 731 -6.14 18.71 -1.17
N ASP A 732 -5.26 19.33 -1.95
CA ASP A 732 -5.10 19.06 -3.38
C ASP A 732 -3.97 18.03 -3.54
N PRO A 733 -4.27 16.82 -4.03
CA PRO A 733 -3.25 15.79 -4.20
C PRO A 733 -2.21 16.09 -5.27
N ARG A 734 -2.50 17.02 -6.18
CA ARG A 734 -1.62 17.37 -7.30
C ARG A 734 -1.13 16.13 -8.04
N PHE A 735 -2.08 15.31 -8.45
CA PHE A 735 -1.82 14.10 -9.22
C PHE A 735 -1.03 14.42 -10.50
N LYS A 736 -0.25 13.44 -10.95
CA LYS A 736 0.51 13.50 -12.19
C LYS A 736 -0.42 13.71 -13.37
N PHE A 737 -0.07 14.64 -14.25
CA PHE A 737 -0.75 14.78 -15.53
C PHE A 737 -0.53 13.52 -16.38
N THR A 738 -1.60 12.94 -16.91
CA THR A 738 -1.53 11.77 -17.79
C THR A 738 -2.68 11.80 -18.82
N ALA A 739 -2.47 11.09 -19.93
CA ALA A 739 -3.51 10.78 -20.91
C ALA A 739 -3.98 9.31 -20.82
N SER A 740 -3.38 8.50 -19.93
CA SER A 740 -3.68 7.08 -19.77
C SER A 740 -4.61 6.86 -18.58
N ILE A 741 -5.74 6.18 -18.81
CA ILE A 741 -6.69 5.79 -17.75
C ILE A 741 -6.03 4.96 -16.65
N ASN A 742 -5.08 4.10 -17.01
CA ASN A 742 -4.36 3.26 -16.03
C ASN A 742 -3.40 4.04 -15.13
N GLN A 743 -3.07 5.29 -15.48
CA GLN A 743 -2.15 6.13 -14.71
C GLN A 743 -2.88 7.28 -14.00
N ILE A 744 -4.21 7.33 -14.11
CA ILE A 744 -5.00 8.39 -13.51
C ILE A 744 -4.90 8.32 -11.99
N TRP A 745 -4.67 9.49 -11.39
CA TRP A 745 -4.50 9.67 -9.94
C TRP A 745 -3.24 9.03 -9.36
N ASN A 746 -2.24 8.80 -10.20
CA ASN A 746 -0.89 8.50 -9.71
C ASN A 746 -0.20 9.79 -9.23
N LEU A 747 0.65 9.68 -8.22
CA LEU A 747 1.47 10.79 -7.73
C LEU A 747 2.62 11.12 -8.70
N ASN A 748 3.11 12.36 -8.67
CA ASN A 748 4.06 12.88 -9.68
C ASN A 748 5.52 12.47 -9.45
N VAL A 749 5.94 12.25 -8.20
CA VAL A 749 7.31 11.82 -7.86
C VAL A 749 7.27 10.52 -7.08
N THR A 750 7.99 9.53 -7.59
CA THR A 750 8.16 8.21 -6.97
C THR A 750 9.45 8.14 -6.13
N THR A 751 10.01 9.28 -5.70
CA THR A 751 11.21 9.42 -4.82
C THR A 751 11.34 10.85 -4.27
N GLY A 752 11.62 11.01 -2.97
CA GLY A 752 12.04 12.26 -2.33
C GLY A 752 11.04 12.86 -1.32
N THR A 753 11.45 13.90 -0.59
CA THR A 753 10.58 14.62 0.35
C THR A 753 9.52 15.45 -0.40
N ALA A 754 8.28 15.40 0.07
CA ALA A 754 7.18 16.19 -0.49
C ALA A 754 7.52 17.69 -0.48
N THR A 755 7.28 18.36 -1.61
CA THR A 755 7.45 19.81 -1.75
C THR A 755 6.18 20.41 -2.35
N VAL A 756 6.01 21.73 -2.25
CA VAL A 756 4.90 22.46 -2.90
C VAL A 756 4.93 22.44 -4.43
N LEU A 757 5.87 21.73 -5.08
CA LEU A 757 5.91 21.50 -6.53
C LEU A 757 5.62 20.03 -6.90
N ASN A 758 5.50 19.17 -5.89
CA ASN A 758 5.33 17.72 -5.97
C ASN A 758 4.05 17.31 -5.25
N SER A 759 3.51 16.11 -5.51
CA SER A 759 2.30 15.64 -4.83
C SER A 759 2.53 15.59 -3.32
N PRO A 760 1.84 16.41 -2.51
CA PRO A 760 2.09 16.46 -1.08
C PRO A 760 1.53 15.19 -0.46
N CYS A 761 2.39 14.38 0.15
CA CYS A 761 2.02 13.18 0.90
C CYS A 761 0.78 13.36 1.78
N THR A 762 0.70 14.49 2.48
CA THR A 762 -0.42 14.86 3.38
C THR A 762 -1.79 14.76 2.73
N SER A 763 -1.87 14.95 1.40
CA SER A 763 -3.14 14.95 0.68
C SER A 763 -3.76 13.58 0.52
N VAL A 764 -2.94 12.52 0.52
CA VAL A 764 -3.39 11.13 0.35
C VAL A 764 -3.30 10.33 1.64
N TYR A 765 -2.83 10.93 2.74
CA TYR A 765 -2.87 10.34 4.08
C TYR A 765 -3.83 11.08 4.99
N GLY A 766 -4.75 10.33 5.57
CA GLY A 766 -5.75 10.86 6.49
C GLY A 766 -6.92 9.90 6.71
N GLY A 767 -6.86 8.73 6.07
CA GLY A 767 -7.82 7.66 6.28
C GLY A 767 -7.79 7.17 7.72
N ILE A 768 -8.95 6.67 8.14
CA ILE A 768 -9.17 6.02 9.42
C ILE A 768 -9.19 4.51 9.25
N ASP A 769 -8.75 3.79 10.28
CA ASP A 769 -8.83 2.35 10.32
C ASP A 769 -10.30 1.91 10.25
N PRO A 770 -10.73 1.18 9.20
CA PRO A 770 -12.11 0.75 9.05
C PRO A 770 -12.59 -0.15 10.21
N THR A 771 -11.69 -0.74 11.00
CA THR A 771 -12.05 -1.51 12.20
C THR A 771 -12.49 -0.63 13.38
N THR A 772 -12.13 0.66 13.36
CA THR A 772 -12.56 1.64 14.37
C THR A 772 -13.99 2.14 14.14
N VAL A 773 -14.57 1.79 13.00
CA VAL A 773 -15.96 2.05 12.64
C VAL A 773 -16.65 0.71 12.45
N SER A 774 -17.89 0.57 12.90
CA SER A 774 -18.66 -0.65 12.61
C SER A 774 -18.97 -0.71 11.12
N ILE A 775 -18.26 -1.51 10.34
CA ILE A 775 -18.61 -1.84 8.94
C ILE A 775 -19.19 -3.25 8.84
N PRO A 776 -20.06 -3.54 7.85
CA PRO A 776 -20.56 -4.89 7.63
C PRO A 776 -19.39 -5.88 7.44
N SER A 777 -19.46 -7.06 8.04
CA SER A 777 -18.40 -8.09 7.88
C SER A 777 -18.24 -8.51 6.42
N THR A 778 -19.30 -8.40 5.62
CA THR A 778 -19.29 -8.60 4.17
C THR A 778 -18.44 -7.57 3.42
N ALA A 779 -18.17 -6.39 3.98
CA ALA A 779 -17.32 -5.37 3.37
C ALA A 779 -15.82 -5.60 3.61
N LEU A 780 -15.44 -6.33 4.67
CA LEU A 780 -14.04 -6.51 5.08
C LEU A 780 -13.11 -7.05 3.98
N PRO A 781 -13.51 -8.06 3.17
CA PRO A 781 -12.64 -8.56 2.11
C PRO A 781 -12.27 -7.49 1.07
N PHE A 782 -13.12 -6.48 0.89
CA PHE A 782 -13.01 -5.48 -0.17
C PHE A 782 -12.23 -4.23 0.24
N VAL A 783 -11.75 -4.14 1.50
CA VAL A 783 -11.04 -2.97 2.03
C VAL A 783 -9.62 -3.28 2.48
N THR A 784 -9.13 -4.50 2.20
CA THR A 784 -7.79 -4.95 2.58
C THR A 784 -6.73 -4.72 1.49
N THR A 785 -7.17 -4.51 0.25
CA THR A 785 -6.30 -4.20 -0.88
C THR A 785 -6.83 -3.02 -1.67
N ASP A 786 -5.95 -2.35 -2.40
CA ASP A 786 -6.31 -1.26 -3.30
C ASP A 786 -6.86 -1.74 -4.65
N PHE A 787 -7.12 -0.79 -5.55
CA PHE A 787 -7.55 -0.99 -6.94
C PHE A 787 -6.61 -1.89 -7.74
N LEU A 788 -5.30 -1.82 -7.48
CA LEU A 788 -4.25 -2.62 -8.13
C LEU A 788 -3.93 -3.91 -7.38
N GLN A 789 -4.71 -4.22 -6.34
CA GLN A 789 -4.58 -5.39 -5.47
C GLN A 789 -3.36 -5.38 -4.54
N ASN A 790 -2.71 -4.23 -4.37
CA ASN A 790 -1.68 -4.06 -3.35
C ASN A 790 -2.34 -4.07 -1.97
N ALA A 791 -1.72 -4.74 -1.00
CA ALA A 791 -2.21 -4.72 0.38
C ALA A 791 -2.16 -3.30 0.95
N ARG A 792 -3.22 -2.88 1.63
CA ARG A 792 -3.24 -1.60 2.33
C ARG A 792 -2.42 -1.67 3.61
N THR A 793 -1.58 -0.67 3.83
CA THR A 793 -0.60 -0.62 4.93
C THR A 793 -1.01 0.40 5.99
N ALA A 794 -0.90 0.02 7.26
CA ALA A 794 -1.13 0.93 8.38
C ALA A 794 0.19 1.54 8.86
N ASN A 795 0.67 2.56 8.14
CA ASN A 795 1.90 3.27 8.50
C ASN A 795 1.62 4.73 8.85
N GLY A 796 1.68 5.07 10.14
CA GLY A 796 1.57 6.45 10.60
C GLY A 796 2.76 7.30 10.14
N ASN A 797 2.49 8.43 9.49
CA ASN A 797 3.49 9.45 9.15
C ASN A 797 3.34 10.66 10.10
N SER A 798 4.42 11.37 10.43
CA SER A 798 4.36 12.63 11.19
C SER A 798 3.52 13.73 10.52
N LEU A 799 3.21 13.55 9.24
CA LEU A 799 2.39 14.43 8.41
C LEU A 799 0.90 14.04 8.34
N THR A 800 0.46 12.97 9.03
CA THR A 800 -0.96 12.58 9.02
C THR A 800 -1.84 13.62 9.75
N PRO A 801 -3.04 13.93 9.23
CA PRO A 801 -4.01 14.77 9.92
C PRO A 801 -4.29 14.27 11.36
N PRO A 802 -4.46 15.17 12.34
CA PRO A 802 -4.78 14.77 13.71
C PRO A 802 -6.05 13.90 13.77
N GLY A 803 -5.94 12.73 14.40
CA GLY A 803 -7.04 11.76 14.55
C GLY A 803 -7.18 10.74 13.43
N ALA A 804 -6.36 10.82 12.37
CA ALA A 804 -6.28 9.79 11.34
C ALA A 804 -5.42 8.59 11.78
N SER A 805 -5.64 7.43 11.16
CA SER A 805 -4.86 6.21 11.39
C SER A 805 -3.65 6.09 10.46
N GLY A 806 -3.42 7.10 9.60
CA GLY A 806 -2.34 7.08 8.61
C GLY A 806 -2.58 6.13 7.44
N LEU A 807 -3.83 5.70 7.24
CA LEU A 807 -4.21 4.96 6.04
C LEU A 807 -4.31 5.91 4.85
N SER A 808 -3.98 5.39 3.67
CA SER A 808 -4.19 6.12 2.43
C SER A 808 -5.69 6.30 2.15
N VAL A 809 -6.04 7.37 1.45
CA VAL A 809 -7.41 7.64 1.00
C VAL A 809 -7.52 7.45 -0.51
N GLY A 810 -8.73 7.15 -0.98
CA GLY A 810 -8.98 6.87 -2.39
C GLY A 810 -8.77 5.40 -2.74
N ALA A 811 -8.86 5.08 -4.04
CA ALA A 811 -8.85 3.70 -4.54
C ALA A 811 -7.45 3.11 -4.69
N LEU A 812 -6.40 3.92 -4.63
CA LEU A 812 -5.01 3.45 -4.66
C LEU A 812 -4.41 3.46 -3.26
N GLU A 813 -3.60 2.46 -2.95
CA GLU A 813 -2.77 2.49 -1.76
C GLU A 813 -1.51 3.28 -2.05
N PHE A 814 -1.16 4.15 -1.12
CA PHE A 814 0.13 4.81 -1.06
C PHE A 814 0.75 4.48 0.32
N ASP A 815 2.07 4.27 0.39
CA ASP A 815 2.78 4.02 1.67
C ASP A 815 3.32 5.30 2.33
N ALA A 816 3.80 5.28 3.58
CA ALA A 816 4.24 6.50 4.29
C ALA A 816 5.29 7.40 3.58
N ASN A 817 5.91 6.93 2.49
CA ASN A 817 6.84 7.71 1.65
C ASN A 817 6.24 8.20 0.32
N CYS A 818 4.97 7.88 0.07
CA CYS A 818 4.15 8.40 -1.03
C CYS A 818 4.58 7.85 -2.39
N PHE A 819 4.85 6.55 -2.42
CA PHE A 819 5.16 5.79 -3.62
C PHE A 819 3.92 5.27 -4.34
#